data_AF-A0A7V1M719-F1
#
_entry.id   AF-A0A7V1M719-F1
#
_cell.length_a   1.000
_cell.length_b   1.000
_cell.length_c   1.000
_cell.angle_alpha   90.00
_cell.angle_beta   90.00
_cell.angle_gamma   90.00
#
_symmetry.space_group_name_H-M   'P 1'
#
loop_
_entity.id
_entity.type
_entity.pdbx_description
1 polymer ?
#
loop_
_entity_poly.entity_id
_entity_poly.type
_entity_poly.pdbx_seq_one_letter_code
_entity_poly.pdbx_strand_id
1 'polypeptide(L)'
;MTKGTVWLMSIALSMALLASGWAQQTSPLAGEEALRKAVTVQSKMILVPDLLREVGKQTGVALTCGRELANDKLTVFVREKPAAELLAHVATILTAEWRKTKSGYMLVQTEQARRWEEEFFAAQREQGWKQARQHIQELMEASLQDYAVLVERTMQRRENLYRRPEGEKGNADSASMTIPVEPPVIGAELHEYLIGWLFRRFSRTLWTQLEQGEVVFASTFPMPGAMQLPSEAIGWARESAKLRLPIIRNEYSRSYEEFVLSEENMPTDLLLVLGARQVNGELQYALVQKMPRGISMERMVMPTVSLYEPPVETALAAHWRQWQTAGDARLPLLDTPVRAQREEEKSPYPNNAYLPHIPFTLADLAEQLSKRAEVNIVADAYRVFWYTGVPDVVKREQHTLREWLRGVFRMKEQAGWWRVEGDTLLMKHASYPLYRRTELPESTVRELERKAQEGRPLTLDDYAKLASTFTSLHELRNYAVRFDIQPLIHQYPHLQFWAALNPVQRANLLRSGLLTPDMLSAPQQRTFWQSAWRGMLSSHYHGFESPEEPNDLPIPRLELSADAGEQYEIVSARMRFTGNDLNRVREFARQQFTQGALDADYQIKGYRAETYTLRYFLYPGVRYSTQIVLRREIPLPQEQSR
;
A
#
# COMPACT_ATOMS: atom_id res chain seq x y z
N MET A 1 -20.61 38.79 -35.69
CA MET A 1 -19.40 37.97 -35.87
C MET A 1 -18.22 38.91 -36.00
N THR A 2 -17.60 39.24 -34.87
CA THR A 2 -16.70 40.39 -34.73
C THR A 2 -15.30 39.93 -34.37
N LYS A 3 -14.33 40.60 -35.00
CA LYS A 3 -12.88 40.36 -35.07
C LYS A 3 -12.12 40.43 -33.72
N GLY A 4 -12.79 40.21 -32.59
CA GLY A 4 -12.23 40.33 -31.22
C GLY A 4 -11.68 39.03 -30.63
N THR A 5 -12.04 37.85 -31.15
CA THR A 5 -11.64 36.54 -30.60
C THR A 5 -10.29 36.03 -31.10
N VAL A 6 -9.78 36.55 -32.21
CA VAL A 6 -8.50 36.10 -32.79
C VAL A 6 -7.30 36.73 -32.06
N TRP A 7 -7.48 37.92 -31.46
CA TRP A 7 -6.39 38.62 -30.78
C TRP A 7 -6.10 38.09 -29.36
N LEU A 8 -7.14 37.64 -28.63
CA LEU A 8 -6.97 37.04 -27.29
C LEU A 8 -6.36 35.63 -27.32
N MET A 9 -6.65 34.83 -28.36
CA MET A 9 -5.94 33.54 -28.54
C MET A 9 -4.48 33.72 -28.92
N SER A 10 -4.10 34.81 -29.59
CA SER A 10 -2.71 35.07 -29.96
C SER A 10 -1.87 35.49 -28.75
N ILE A 11 -2.46 36.14 -27.75
CA ILE A 11 -1.77 36.48 -26.48
C ILE A 11 -1.65 35.25 -25.56
N ALA A 12 -2.65 34.36 -25.53
CA ALA A 12 -2.55 33.09 -24.81
C ALA A 12 -1.53 32.12 -25.45
N LEU A 13 -1.44 32.08 -26.78
CA LEU A 13 -0.42 31.29 -27.47
C LEU A 13 0.99 31.92 -27.39
N SER A 14 1.09 33.25 -27.31
CA SER A 14 2.38 33.95 -27.15
C SER A 14 2.90 33.92 -25.71
N MET A 15 2.02 33.84 -24.69
CA MET A 15 2.44 33.57 -23.31
C MET A 15 2.80 32.09 -23.07
N ALA A 16 2.23 31.16 -23.85
CA ALA A 16 2.69 29.76 -23.88
C ALA A 16 4.03 29.56 -24.61
N LEU A 17 4.39 30.48 -25.52
CA LEU A 17 5.66 30.48 -26.27
C LEU A 17 6.78 31.31 -25.62
N LEU A 18 6.52 31.99 -24.49
CA LEU A 18 7.54 32.67 -23.69
C LEU A 18 8.01 31.88 -22.46
N ALA A 19 7.48 30.65 -22.25
CA ALA A 19 7.96 29.70 -21.24
C ALA A 19 9.03 28.72 -21.77
N SER A 20 9.50 28.88 -23.01
CA SER A 20 10.62 28.14 -23.60
C SER A 20 11.97 28.89 -23.48
N GLY A 21 11.96 30.09 -22.89
CA GLY A 21 13.16 30.77 -22.42
C GLY A 21 13.62 30.26 -21.06
N TRP A 22 13.75 28.93 -20.91
CA TRP A 22 14.55 28.38 -19.82
C TRP A 22 15.96 28.83 -20.13
N ALA A 23 16.47 29.79 -19.36
CA ALA A 23 17.90 30.06 -19.36
C ALA A 23 18.59 28.71 -19.26
N GLN A 24 19.30 28.32 -20.34
CA GLN A 24 20.38 27.34 -20.26
C GLN A 24 21.38 27.93 -19.28
N GLN A 25 21.09 27.76 -18.00
CA GLN A 25 22.04 27.96 -16.93
C GLN A 25 23.06 26.88 -17.21
N THR A 26 24.12 27.28 -17.89
CA THR A 26 25.19 26.41 -18.33
C THR A 26 25.65 25.69 -17.07
N SER A 27 25.44 24.37 -17.04
CA SER A 27 25.72 23.58 -15.84
C SER A 27 27.10 23.96 -15.31
N PRO A 28 27.26 24.27 -14.02
CA PRO A 28 28.55 24.71 -13.49
C PRO A 28 29.63 23.61 -13.56
N LEU A 29 29.23 22.40 -13.98
CA LEU A 29 30.11 21.27 -14.30
C LEU A 29 30.78 21.39 -15.68
N ALA A 30 30.19 22.12 -16.64
CA ALA A 30 30.65 22.14 -18.04
C ALA A 30 32.07 22.72 -18.20
N GLY A 31 32.49 23.58 -17.26
CA GLY A 31 33.83 24.16 -17.21
C GLY A 31 34.85 23.38 -16.36
N GLU A 32 34.46 22.28 -15.72
CA GLU A 32 35.35 21.51 -14.84
C GLU A 32 36.09 20.42 -15.63
N GLU A 33 37.38 20.63 -15.87
CA GLU A 33 38.20 19.74 -16.71
C GLU A 33 38.26 18.31 -16.15
N ALA A 34 38.33 18.17 -14.83
CA ALA A 34 38.37 16.87 -14.17
C ALA A 34 37.12 16.01 -14.44
N LEU A 35 35.97 16.65 -14.74
CA LEU A 35 34.73 15.96 -15.08
C LEU A 35 34.63 15.54 -16.55
N ARG A 36 35.59 15.91 -17.40
CA ARG A 36 35.68 15.36 -18.76
C ARG A 36 36.23 13.93 -18.79
N LYS A 37 36.87 13.50 -17.69
CA LYS A 37 37.40 12.15 -17.54
C LYS A 37 36.27 11.12 -17.70
N ALA A 38 36.57 10.06 -18.44
CA ALA A 38 35.67 8.93 -18.63
C ALA A 38 35.49 8.15 -17.32
N VAL A 39 34.24 7.79 -17.02
CA VAL A 39 33.85 6.99 -15.86
C VAL A 39 33.03 5.80 -16.29
N THR A 40 33.13 4.73 -15.51
CA THR A 40 32.32 3.53 -15.66
C THR A 40 31.62 3.24 -14.35
N VAL A 41 30.30 3.10 -14.42
CA VAL A 41 29.44 2.79 -13.27
C VAL A 41 28.47 1.70 -13.71
N GLN A 42 28.41 0.60 -12.96
CA GLN A 42 27.56 -0.55 -13.24
C GLN A 42 26.86 -0.96 -11.95
N SER A 43 25.80 -0.25 -11.58
CA SER A 43 25.14 -0.41 -10.29
C SER A 43 23.64 -0.20 -10.40
N LYS A 44 22.88 -1.17 -9.88
CA LYS A 44 21.44 -1.04 -9.68
C LYS A 44 21.10 -0.55 -8.29
N MET A 45 20.03 0.24 -8.18
CA MET A 45 19.55 0.79 -6.90
C MET A 45 20.64 1.45 -6.03
N ILE A 46 21.62 2.12 -6.65
CA ILE A 46 22.67 2.84 -5.92
C ILE A 46 22.11 4.13 -5.32
N LEU A 47 22.42 4.40 -4.05
CA LEU A 47 22.06 5.66 -3.41
C LEU A 47 22.80 6.82 -4.08
N VAL A 48 22.13 7.97 -4.24
CA VAL A 48 22.75 9.17 -4.83
C VAL A 48 24.08 9.52 -4.15
N PRO A 49 24.18 9.61 -2.79
CA PRO A 49 25.47 9.84 -2.13
C PRO A 49 26.58 8.85 -2.50
N ASP A 50 26.24 7.58 -2.70
CA ASP A 50 27.21 6.54 -3.02
C ASP A 50 27.65 6.62 -4.48
N LEU A 51 26.72 6.90 -5.40
CA LEU A 51 27.04 7.19 -6.80
C LEU A 51 27.98 8.39 -6.92
N LEU A 52 27.67 9.49 -6.23
CA LEU A 52 28.50 10.69 -6.27
C LEU A 52 29.89 10.46 -5.70
N ARG A 53 30.00 9.65 -4.64
CA ARG A 53 31.28 9.23 -4.08
C ARG A 53 32.08 8.39 -5.07
N GLU A 54 31.43 7.48 -5.79
CA GLU A 54 32.07 6.63 -6.79
C GLU A 54 32.60 7.46 -7.98
N VAL A 55 31.78 8.35 -8.53
CA VAL A 55 32.23 9.28 -9.59
C VAL A 55 33.33 10.21 -9.08
N GLY A 56 33.21 10.69 -7.84
CA GLY A 56 34.23 11.53 -7.20
C GLY A 56 35.58 10.82 -7.03
N LYS A 57 35.60 9.52 -6.70
CA LYS A 57 36.85 8.73 -6.66
C LYS A 57 37.50 8.62 -8.04
N GLN A 58 36.69 8.44 -9.09
CA GLN A 58 37.21 8.28 -10.45
C GLN A 58 37.72 9.62 -11.02
N THR A 59 37.11 10.75 -10.66
CA THR A 59 37.42 12.08 -11.22
C THR A 59 38.33 12.94 -10.34
N GLY A 60 38.38 12.68 -9.04
CA GLY A 60 39.03 13.54 -8.04
C GLY A 60 38.19 14.74 -7.60
N VAL A 61 36.97 14.91 -8.14
CA VAL A 61 36.08 16.04 -7.79
C VAL A 61 35.22 15.67 -6.58
N ALA A 62 35.14 16.56 -5.59
CA ALA A 62 34.22 16.37 -4.48
C ALA A 62 32.77 16.62 -4.92
N LEU A 63 31.96 15.58 -4.88
CA LEU A 63 30.54 15.59 -5.27
C LEU A 63 29.69 15.21 -4.06
N THR A 64 28.64 15.98 -3.81
CA THR A 64 27.71 15.79 -2.68
C THR A 64 26.27 16.02 -3.14
N CYS A 65 25.29 15.68 -2.30
CA CYS A 65 23.89 16.00 -2.55
C CYS A 65 23.23 16.61 -1.32
N GLY A 66 22.15 17.34 -1.55
CA GLY A 66 21.25 17.81 -0.49
C GLY A 66 20.61 16.64 0.28
N ARG A 67 20.13 16.93 1.50
CA ARG A 67 19.50 15.92 2.38
C ARG A 67 18.25 15.32 1.74
N GLU A 68 17.55 16.11 0.93
CA GLU A 68 16.34 15.72 0.21
C GLU A 68 16.58 14.63 -0.85
N LEU A 69 17.81 14.49 -1.36
CA LEU A 69 18.17 13.46 -2.34
C LEU A 69 18.92 12.28 -1.70
N ALA A 70 19.18 12.32 -0.38
CA ALA A 70 20.07 11.36 0.27
C ALA A 70 19.55 9.91 0.27
N ASN A 71 18.21 9.73 0.23
CA ASN A 71 17.58 8.40 0.13
C ASN A 71 17.13 8.07 -1.31
N ASP A 72 17.34 8.98 -2.28
CA ASP A 72 17.01 8.71 -3.67
C ASP A 72 18.00 7.69 -4.24
N LYS A 73 17.49 6.83 -5.12
CA LYS A 73 18.24 5.76 -5.73
C LYS A 73 18.17 5.85 -7.24
N LEU A 74 19.26 5.46 -7.87
CA LEU A 74 19.39 5.38 -9.31
C LEU A 74 19.83 3.97 -9.72
N THR A 75 19.53 3.64 -10.96
CA THR A 75 20.14 2.52 -11.66
C THR A 75 21.00 3.10 -12.77
N VAL A 76 22.31 2.83 -12.70
CA VAL A 76 23.31 3.42 -13.60
C VAL A 76 24.14 2.30 -14.19
N PHE A 77 24.00 2.11 -15.50
CA PHE A 77 24.83 1.23 -16.30
C PHE A 77 25.45 2.05 -17.41
N VAL A 78 26.60 2.65 -17.14
CA VAL A 78 27.31 3.51 -18.07
C VAL A 78 28.77 3.03 -18.18
N ARG A 79 29.30 2.97 -19.40
CA ARG A 79 30.68 2.58 -19.67
C ARG A 79 31.43 3.68 -20.42
N GLU A 80 32.58 4.06 -19.88
CA GLU A 80 33.53 4.97 -20.51
C GLU A 80 32.92 6.32 -20.98
N LYS A 81 32.01 6.89 -20.18
CA LYS A 81 31.40 8.19 -20.49
C LYS A 81 32.04 9.34 -19.73
N PRO A 82 32.13 10.54 -20.31
CA PRO A 82 32.52 11.72 -19.55
C PRO A 82 31.68 11.86 -18.28
N ALA A 83 32.31 12.06 -17.13
CA ALA A 83 31.59 12.20 -15.86
C ALA A 83 30.55 13.33 -15.90
N ALA A 84 30.88 14.45 -16.57
CA ALA A 84 29.97 15.57 -16.75
C ALA A 84 28.66 15.17 -17.45
N GLU A 85 28.73 14.26 -18.43
CA GLU A 85 27.56 13.74 -19.15
C GLU A 85 26.69 12.88 -18.23
N LEU A 86 27.29 11.92 -17.52
CA LEU A 86 26.57 11.12 -16.52
C LEU A 86 25.91 12.00 -15.45
N LEU A 87 26.63 12.98 -14.91
CA LEU A 87 26.11 13.89 -13.88
C LEU A 87 25.00 14.81 -14.40
N ALA A 88 25.01 15.14 -15.69
CA ALA A 88 23.90 15.85 -16.34
C ALA A 88 22.65 14.95 -16.44
N HIS A 89 22.80 13.70 -16.89
CA HIS A 89 21.70 12.73 -16.91
C HIS A 89 21.11 12.47 -15.52
N VAL A 90 21.96 12.37 -14.49
CA VAL A 90 21.54 12.25 -13.08
C VAL A 90 20.70 13.45 -12.65
N ALA A 91 21.14 14.67 -12.96
CA ALA A 91 20.38 15.89 -12.63
C ALA A 91 19.02 15.92 -13.35
N THR A 92 18.97 15.50 -14.62
CA THR A 92 17.72 15.39 -15.39
C THR A 92 16.73 14.42 -14.75
N ILE A 93 17.15 13.19 -14.44
CA ILE A 93 16.27 12.15 -13.85
C ILE A 93 15.72 12.55 -12.48
N LEU A 94 16.52 13.27 -11.69
CA LEU A 94 16.14 13.74 -10.35
C LEU A 94 15.47 15.12 -10.35
N THR A 95 15.34 15.77 -11.51
CA THR A 95 14.82 17.15 -11.64
C THR A 95 15.57 18.12 -10.71
N ALA A 96 16.88 17.95 -10.69
CA ALA A 96 17.82 18.58 -9.78
C ALA A 96 18.78 19.52 -10.53
N GLU A 97 19.51 20.33 -9.78
CA GLU A 97 20.51 21.25 -10.31
C GLU A 97 21.83 21.12 -9.54
N TRP A 98 22.93 21.34 -10.26
CA TRP A 98 24.26 21.38 -9.68
C TRP A 98 24.56 22.79 -9.17
N ARG A 99 25.02 22.90 -7.92
CA ARG A 99 25.51 24.15 -7.32
C ARG A 99 26.98 24.02 -6.97
N LYS A 100 27.75 25.06 -7.30
CA LYS A 100 29.16 25.14 -6.88
C LYS A 100 29.21 25.46 -5.38
N THR A 101 30.06 24.75 -4.66
CA THR A 101 30.34 24.96 -3.23
C THR A 101 31.81 25.37 -3.05
N LYS A 102 32.23 25.65 -1.81
CA LYS A 102 33.63 25.99 -1.51
C LYS A 102 34.60 24.85 -1.85
N SER A 103 34.16 23.61 -1.75
CA SER A 103 35.02 22.42 -1.82
C SER A 103 34.72 21.50 -3.00
N GLY A 104 33.75 21.84 -3.85
CA GLY A 104 33.30 20.98 -4.96
C GLY A 104 31.89 21.33 -5.42
N TYR A 105 31.08 20.32 -5.71
CA TYR A 105 29.71 20.51 -6.23
C TYR A 105 28.67 19.77 -5.40
N MET A 106 27.47 20.35 -5.32
CA MET A 106 26.34 19.78 -4.62
C MET A 106 25.13 19.71 -5.54
N LEU A 107 24.55 18.52 -5.67
CA LEU A 107 23.29 18.30 -6.35
C LEU A 107 22.14 18.61 -5.40
N VAL A 108 21.22 19.48 -5.80
CA VAL A 108 20.02 19.82 -5.01
C VAL A 108 18.78 19.75 -5.85
N GLN A 109 17.65 19.40 -5.25
CA GLN A 109 16.36 19.46 -5.94
C GLN A 109 16.06 20.90 -6.37
N THR A 110 15.57 21.09 -7.59
CA THR A 110 15.18 22.44 -8.05
C THR A 110 13.94 22.92 -7.29
N GLU A 111 13.82 24.23 -7.08
CA GLU A 111 12.62 24.82 -6.46
C GLU A 111 11.36 24.52 -7.30
N GLN A 112 11.51 24.47 -8.63
CA GLN A 112 10.43 24.12 -9.54
C GLN A 112 9.97 22.67 -9.35
N ALA A 113 10.90 21.72 -9.23
CA ALA A 113 10.55 20.32 -8.94
C ALA A 113 9.83 20.18 -7.61
N ARG A 114 10.27 20.92 -6.58
CA ARG A 114 9.61 20.93 -5.28
C ARG A 114 8.16 21.42 -5.39
N ARG A 115 7.92 22.53 -6.09
CA ARG A 115 6.58 23.08 -6.33
C ARG A 115 5.70 22.11 -7.13
N TRP A 116 6.24 21.49 -8.16
CA TRP A 116 5.53 20.49 -8.97
C TRP A 116 5.13 19.27 -8.15
N GLU A 117 6.01 18.77 -7.27
CA GLU A 117 5.67 17.69 -6.35
C GLU A 117 4.59 18.13 -5.36
N GLU A 118 4.70 19.32 -4.76
CA GLU A 118 3.69 19.87 -3.85
C GLU A 118 2.30 19.99 -4.51
N GLU A 119 2.25 20.53 -5.73
CA GLU A 119 1.03 20.62 -6.56
C GLU A 119 0.46 19.22 -6.85
N PHE A 120 1.32 18.28 -7.27
CA PHE A 120 0.91 16.91 -7.54
C PHE A 120 0.25 16.24 -6.33
N PHE A 121 0.82 16.40 -5.14
CA PHE A 121 0.22 15.84 -3.94
C PHE A 121 -1.02 16.60 -3.46
N ALA A 122 -1.09 17.92 -3.66
CA ALA A 122 -2.29 18.68 -3.37
C ALA A 122 -3.45 18.22 -4.25
N ALA A 123 -3.20 18.09 -5.55
CA ALA A 123 -4.19 17.68 -6.52
C ALA A 123 -4.65 16.23 -6.32
N GLN A 124 -3.73 15.31 -5.96
CA GLN A 124 -4.12 13.95 -5.56
C GLN A 124 -5.00 13.90 -4.32
N ARG A 125 -4.62 14.63 -3.26
CA ARG A 125 -5.45 14.70 -2.05
C ARG A 125 -6.82 15.26 -2.39
N GLU A 126 -6.89 16.34 -3.17
CA GLU A 126 -8.15 16.93 -3.57
C GLU A 126 -9.01 15.97 -4.38
N GLN A 127 -8.44 15.26 -5.35
CA GLN A 127 -9.16 14.27 -6.15
C GLN A 127 -9.71 13.12 -5.28
N GLY A 128 -8.90 12.56 -4.40
CA GLY A 128 -9.35 11.50 -3.48
C GLY A 128 -10.45 11.97 -2.52
N TRP A 129 -10.26 13.14 -1.91
CA TRP A 129 -11.23 13.72 -0.99
C TRP A 129 -12.50 14.23 -1.68
N LYS A 130 -12.48 14.56 -2.97
CA LYS A 130 -13.67 15.02 -3.69
C LYS A 130 -14.77 13.96 -3.66
N GLN A 131 -14.42 12.70 -3.93
CA GLN A 131 -15.37 11.59 -3.95
C GLN A 131 -15.82 11.22 -2.54
N ALA A 132 -14.88 11.15 -1.60
CA ALA A 132 -15.18 10.95 -0.19
C ALA A 132 -16.16 12.02 0.32
N ARG A 133 -15.94 13.30 0.00
CA ARG A 133 -16.84 14.40 0.41
C ARG A 133 -18.24 14.28 -0.19
N GLN A 134 -18.36 13.88 -1.45
CA GLN A 134 -19.67 13.62 -2.05
C GLN A 134 -20.39 12.49 -1.31
N HIS A 135 -19.71 11.36 -1.10
CA HIS A 135 -20.32 10.24 -0.39
C HIS A 135 -20.68 10.60 1.06
N ILE A 136 -19.82 11.33 1.77
CA ILE A 136 -20.10 11.84 3.11
C ILE A 136 -21.35 12.74 3.09
N GLN A 137 -21.49 13.62 2.10
CA GLN A 137 -22.68 14.45 1.98
C GLN A 137 -23.95 13.61 1.81
N GLU A 138 -23.93 12.59 0.97
CA GLU A 138 -25.05 11.65 0.78
C GLU A 138 -25.41 10.94 2.10
N LEU A 139 -24.42 10.49 2.88
CA LEU A 139 -24.61 9.91 4.21
C LEU A 139 -25.21 10.90 5.20
N MET A 140 -24.70 12.14 5.22
CA MET A 140 -25.21 13.21 6.08
C MET A 140 -26.68 13.52 5.76
N GLU A 141 -27.03 13.60 4.48
CA GLU A 141 -28.40 13.81 4.01
C GLU A 141 -29.31 12.63 4.35
N ALA A 142 -28.85 11.39 4.17
CA ALA A 142 -29.59 10.19 4.59
C ALA A 142 -29.87 10.20 6.10
N SER A 143 -28.91 10.61 6.92
CA SER A 143 -29.05 10.68 8.39
C SER A 143 -30.04 11.74 8.90
N LEU A 144 -30.63 12.56 8.02
CA LEU A 144 -31.73 13.47 8.36
C LEU A 144 -33.09 12.74 8.38
N GLN A 145 -33.20 11.60 7.71
CA GLN A 145 -34.41 10.81 7.63
C GLN A 145 -34.53 9.89 8.86
N ASP A 146 -35.77 9.46 9.17
CA ASP A 146 -35.99 8.40 10.15
C ASP A 146 -35.32 7.10 9.67
N TYR A 147 -34.48 6.51 10.52
CA TYR A 147 -33.75 5.30 10.18
C TYR A 147 -34.67 4.13 9.82
N ALA A 148 -35.80 3.96 10.53
CA ALA A 148 -36.74 2.87 10.27
C ALA A 148 -37.33 2.96 8.86
N VAL A 149 -37.55 4.18 8.35
CA VAL A 149 -38.03 4.42 6.98
C VAL A 149 -36.99 4.01 5.94
N LEU A 150 -35.70 4.24 6.19
CA LEU A 150 -34.62 3.82 5.28
C LEU A 150 -34.48 2.29 5.23
N VAL A 151 -34.58 1.63 6.39
CA VAL A 151 -34.58 0.16 6.50
C VAL A 151 -35.76 -0.42 5.75
N GLU A 152 -36.97 0.10 5.96
CA GLU A 152 -38.19 -0.37 5.30
C GLU A 152 -38.09 -0.25 3.76
N ARG A 153 -37.65 0.91 3.25
CA ARG A 153 -37.46 1.11 1.80
C ARG A 153 -36.46 0.11 1.21
N THR A 154 -35.38 -0.18 1.92
CA THR A 154 -34.38 -1.17 1.48
C THR A 154 -34.96 -2.58 1.46
N MET A 155 -35.74 -2.95 2.48
CA MET A 155 -36.45 -4.23 2.52
C MET A 155 -37.46 -4.36 1.37
N GLN A 156 -38.29 -3.34 1.12
CA GLN A 156 -39.23 -3.31 0.02
C GLN A 156 -38.53 -3.44 -1.35
N ARG A 157 -37.40 -2.74 -1.55
CA ARG A 157 -36.59 -2.83 -2.77
C ARG A 157 -36.04 -4.25 -2.97
N ARG A 158 -35.50 -4.86 -1.92
CA ARG A 158 -35.02 -6.24 -1.93
C ARG A 158 -36.14 -7.23 -2.24
N GLU A 159 -37.33 -7.06 -1.65
CA GLU A 159 -38.48 -7.91 -1.95
C GLU A 159 -38.93 -7.78 -3.41
N ASN A 160 -39.00 -6.56 -3.94
CA ASN A 160 -39.37 -6.31 -5.34
C ASN A 160 -38.39 -6.94 -6.33
N LEU A 161 -37.09 -6.95 -6.05
CA LEU A 161 -36.07 -7.61 -6.88
C LEU A 161 -36.24 -9.14 -6.92
N TYR A 162 -36.76 -9.72 -5.84
CA TYR A 162 -37.01 -11.16 -5.76
C TYR A 162 -38.37 -11.58 -6.34
N ARG A 163 -39.33 -10.66 -6.46
CA ARG A 163 -40.57 -10.91 -7.22
C ARG A 163 -40.26 -10.89 -8.72
N ARG A 164 -40.13 -12.08 -9.33
CA ARG A 164 -40.04 -12.23 -10.80
C ARG A 164 -41.19 -11.46 -11.49
N PRO A 165 -40.96 -10.79 -12.64
CA PRO A 165 -42.06 -10.30 -13.47
C PRO A 165 -42.94 -11.48 -13.89
N GLU A 166 -44.26 -11.40 -13.67
CA GLU A 166 -45.21 -12.39 -14.18
C GLU A 166 -45.13 -12.41 -15.72
N GLY A 167 -44.47 -13.43 -16.28
CA GLY A 167 -44.38 -13.63 -17.75
C GLY A 167 -43.14 -14.35 -18.25
N GLU A 168 -42.01 -14.28 -17.54
CA GLU A 168 -40.76 -14.97 -17.96
C GLU A 168 -40.73 -16.42 -17.47
N LYS A 169 -41.32 -17.33 -18.25
CA LYS A 169 -41.05 -18.77 -18.16
C LYS A 169 -39.66 -19.06 -18.73
N GLY A 170 -38.61 -18.82 -17.95
CA GLY A 170 -37.25 -19.23 -18.29
C GLY A 170 -37.01 -20.72 -18.04
N ASN A 171 -36.49 -21.43 -19.04
CA ASN A 171 -36.10 -22.84 -19.00
C ASN A 171 -35.24 -23.16 -17.76
N ALA A 172 -35.56 -24.29 -17.12
CA ALA A 172 -34.98 -24.73 -15.83
C ALA A 172 -33.49 -25.11 -15.88
N ASP A 173 -32.84 -25.11 -17.05
CA ASP A 173 -31.48 -25.67 -17.23
C ASP A 173 -30.35 -24.63 -17.22
N SER A 174 -30.61 -23.41 -16.76
CA SER A 174 -29.57 -22.36 -16.65
C SER A 174 -29.57 -21.64 -15.29
N ALA A 175 -29.77 -22.37 -14.20
CA ALA A 175 -29.71 -21.84 -12.84
C ALA A 175 -28.26 -21.60 -12.33
N SER A 176 -27.49 -20.82 -13.09
CA SER A 176 -26.51 -19.91 -12.50
C SER A 176 -27.24 -18.57 -12.33
N MET A 177 -28.12 -18.48 -11.33
CA MET A 177 -28.79 -17.22 -10.98
C MET A 177 -27.74 -16.26 -10.38
N THR A 178 -27.09 -15.48 -11.23
CA THR A 178 -26.47 -14.22 -10.79
C THR A 178 -27.62 -13.23 -10.63
N ILE A 179 -28.29 -13.26 -9.46
CA ILE A 179 -29.26 -12.23 -9.10
C ILE A 179 -28.50 -10.89 -9.12
N PRO A 180 -28.93 -9.88 -9.91
CA PRO A 180 -28.30 -8.56 -9.85
C PRO A 180 -28.49 -8.02 -8.43
N VAL A 181 -27.40 -7.88 -7.69
CA VAL A 181 -27.42 -7.25 -6.37
C VAL A 181 -27.51 -5.74 -6.63
N GLU A 182 -28.71 -5.17 -6.66
CA GLU A 182 -28.81 -3.72 -6.55
C GLU A 182 -28.31 -3.29 -5.17
N PRO A 183 -27.51 -2.22 -5.08
CA PRO A 183 -27.01 -1.74 -3.81
C PRO A 183 -28.18 -1.26 -2.91
N PRO A 184 -28.06 -1.41 -1.58
CA PRO A 184 -29.06 -0.91 -0.63
C PRO A 184 -29.26 0.61 -0.78
N VAL A 185 -30.35 1.13 -0.20
CA VAL A 185 -30.54 2.59 -0.13
C VAL A 185 -29.41 3.16 0.74
N ILE A 186 -28.73 4.20 0.23
CA ILE A 186 -27.65 4.87 0.97
C ILE A 186 -28.15 5.30 2.35
N GLY A 187 -27.39 4.96 3.39
CA GLY A 187 -27.73 5.25 4.78
C GLY A 187 -28.69 4.25 5.43
N ALA A 188 -29.12 3.19 4.73
CA ALA A 188 -29.93 2.14 5.34
C ALA A 188 -29.09 1.16 6.16
N GLU A 189 -27.84 0.93 5.79
CA GLU A 189 -26.92 0.18 6.64
C GLU A 189 -26.60 0.98 7.91
N LEU A 190 -26.54 0.29 9.06
CA LEU A 190 -26.38 0.95 10.36
C LEU A 190 -25.12 1.81 10.42
N HIS A 191 -24.00 1.29 9.89
CA HIS A 191 -22.74 2.01 9.88
C HIS A 191 -22.83 3.29 9.04
N GLU A 192 -23.45 3.24 7.86
CA GLU A 192 -23.65 4.40 6.98
C GLU A 192 -24.46 5.50 7.68
N TYR A 193 -25.56 5.11 8.34
CA TYR A 193 -26.41 6.05 9.07
C TYR A 193 -25.68 6.71 10.24
N LEU A 194 -24.98 5.91 11.06
CA LEU A 194 -24.21 6.41 12.21
C LEU A 194 -23.08 7.34 11.76
N ILE A 195 -22.39 7.00 10.67
CA ILE A 195 -21.33 7.82 10.07
C ILE A 195 -21.91 9.17 9.61
N GLY A 196 -23.01 9.16 8.86
CA GLY A 196 -23.71 10.38 8.45
C GLY A 196 -24.16 11.23 9.63
N TRP A 197 -24.73 10.61 10.66
CA TRP A 197 -25.15 11.28 11.88
C TRP A 197 -23.98 11.93 12.62
N LEU A 198 -22.82 11.26 12.64
CA LEU A 198 -21.61 11.73 13.30
C LEU A 198 -20.96 12.89 12.54
N PHE A 199 -20.82 12.80 11.22
CA PHE A 199 -20.21 13.85 10.40
C PHE A 199 -20.97 15.18 10.46
N ARG A 200 -22.30 15.15 10.65
CA ARG A 200 -23.09 16.36 10.92
C ARG A 200 -22.69 17.11 12.20
N ARG A 201 -21.99 16.43 13.12
CA ARG A 201 -21.59 16.94 14.43
C ARG A 201 -20.08 17.12 14.54
N PHE A 202 -19.33 16.83 13.49
CA PHE A 202 -17.89 17.07 13.48
C PHE A 202 -17.58 18.55 13.60
N SER A 203 -16.73 18.88 14.58
CA SER A 203 -16.09 20.19 14.63
C SER A 203 -15.00 20.27 13.55
N ARG A 204 -14.54 21.50 13.26
CA ARG A 204 -13.39 21.71 12.35
C ARG A 204 -12.15 20.93 12.81
N THR A 205 -11.95 20.79 14.12
CA THR A 205 -10.83 20.04 14.70
C THR A 205 -10.93 18.55 14.41
N LEU A 206 -12.12 17.95 14.55
CA LEU A 206 -12.35 16.53 14.23
C LEU A 206 -12.17 16.25 12.74
N TRP A 207 -12.65 17.17 11.88
CA TRP A 207 -12.38 17.11 10.44
C TRP A 207 -10.89 17.13 10.13
N THR A 208 -10.14 18.05 10.73
CA THR A 208 -8.68 18.14 10.54
C THR A 208 -7.98 16.88 11.04
N GLN A 209 -8.39 16.31 12.17
CA GLN A 209 -7.86 15.05 12.69
C GLN A 209 -8.08 13.90 11.70
N LEU A 210 -9.31 13.73 11.21
CA LEU A 210 -9.64 12.69 10.23
C LEU A 210 -8.86 12.87 8.92
N GLU A 211 -8.78 14.09 8.39
CA GLU A 211 -8.00 14.41 7.18
C GLU A 211 -6.49 14.14 7.36
N GLN A 212 -6.00 14.25 8.60
CA GLN A 212 -4.64 13.87 9.00
C GLN A 212 -4.48 12.37 9.31
N GLY A 213 -5.49 11.54 9.05
CA GLY A 213 -5.44 10.10 9.29
C GLY A 213 -5.40 9.71 10.77
N GLU A 214 -5.79 10.61 11.67
CA GLU A 214 -6.10 10.25 13.05
C GLU A 214 -7.46 9.54 13.11
N VAL A 215 -7.61 8.68 14.12
CA VAL A 215 -8.84 7.90 14.31
C VAL A 215 -9.79 8.67 15.21
N VAL A 216 -11.05 8.78 14.79
CA VAL A 216 -12.15 9.32 15.58
C VAL A 216 -13.04 8.16 16.01
N PHE A 217 -13.57 8.20 17.22
CA PHE A 217 -14.47 7.16 17.70
C PHE A 217 -15.66 7.74 18.46
N ALA A 218 -16.77 7.01 18.44
CA ALA A 218 -18.02 7.39 19.07
C ALA A 218 -18.68 6.17 19.73
N SER A 219 -19.27 6.34 20.91
CA SER A 219 -19.86 5.25 21.68
C SER A 219 -21.19 5.62 22.34
N THR A 220 -22.04 4.64 22.60
CA THR A 220 -23.28 4.82 23.39
C THR A 220 -23.04 4.83 24.90
N PHE A 221 -21.87 4.36 25.34
CA PHE A 221 -21.43 4.35 26.74
C PHE A 221 -20.32 5.38 26.97
N PRO A 222 -20.13 5.86 28.22
CA PRO A 222 -19.10 6.85 28.53
C PRO A 222 -17.71 6.25 28.34
N MET A 223 -17.00 6.72 27.32
CA MET A 223 -15.63 6.28 27.02
C MET A 223 -14.73 7.51 26.84
N PRO A 224 -13.58 7.58 27.54
CA PRO A 224 -12.69 8.74 27.43
C PRO A 224 -12.25 9.03 25.99
N GLY A 225 -12.45 10.27 25.55
CA GLY A 225 -12.09 10.72 24.20
C GLY A 225 -13.09 10.34 23.10
N ALA A 226 -14.12 9.54 23.40
CA ALA A 226 -15.15 9.18 22.44
C ALA A 226 -16.19 10.30 22.32
N MET A 227 -16.73 10.49 21.10
CA MET A 227 -17.96 11.23 20.91
C MET A 227 -19.15 10.42 21.45
N GLN A 228 -20.11 11.09 22.07
CA GLN A 228 -21.30 10.40 22.57
C GLN A 228 -22.28 10.16 21.41
N LEU A 229 -22.59 8.88 21.15
CA LEU A 229 -23.71 8.46 20.32
C LEU A 229 -25.01 8.62 21.11
N PRO A 230 -26.14 8.92 20.43
CA PRO A 230 -27.43 9.08 21.08
C PRO A 230 -27.91 7.71 21.58
N SER A 231 -28.70 7.69 22.65
CA SER A 231 -29.30 6.47 23.19
C SER A 231 -30.14 5.71 22.15
N GLU A 232 -30.75 6.45 21.23
CA GLU A 232 -31.57 5.98 20.11
C GLU A 232 -30.78 5.13 19.12
N ALA A 233 -29.44 5.25 19.10
CA ALA A 233 -28.58 4.42 18.26
C ALA A 233 -28.73 2.92 18.54
N ILE A 234 -29.03 2.54 19.79
CA ILE A 234 -29.37 1.15 20.12
C ILE A 234 -30.66 0.72 19.42
N GLY A 235 -31.67 1.58 19.38
CA GLY A 235 -32.90 1.36 18.63
C GLY A 235 -32.64 1.22 17.13
N TRP A 236 -31.78 2.06 16.56
CA TRP A 236 -31.37 1.93 15.16
C TRP A 236 -30.65 0.60 14.91
N ALA A 237 -29.78 0.17 15.81
CA ALA A 237 -29.12 -1.13 15.65
C ALA A 237 -30.10 -2.31 15.66
N ARG A 238 -31.11 -2.28 16.54
CA ARG A 238 -32.20 -3.25 16.57
C ARG A 238 -32.99 -3.25 15.25
N GLU A 239 -33.29 -2.07 14.73
CA GLU A 239 -33.97 -1.92 13.44
C GLU A 239 -33.15 -2.47 12.27
N SER A 240 -31.83 -2.26 12.26
CA SER A 240 -30.92 -2.73 11.22
C SER A 240 -30.88 -4.26 11.09
N ALA A 241 -31.19 -4.98 12.17
CA ALA A 241 -31.22 -6.44 12.18
C ALA A 241 -32.22 -6.99 11.15
N LYS A 242 -33.27 -6.23 10.81
CA LYS A 242 -34.24 -6.58 9.77
C LYS A 242 -33.58 -6.74 8.39
N LEU A 243 -32.52 -5.99 8.10
CA LEU A 243 -31.76 -6.12 6.85
C LEU A 243 -30.98 -7.44 6.77
N ARG A 244 -30.73 -8.12 7.89
CA ARG A 244 -30.05 -9.44 7.88
C ARG A 244 -31.02 -10.60 7.64
N LEU A 245 -32.32 -10.33 7.65
CA LEU A 245 -33.33 -11.36 7.45
C LEU A 245 -33.34 -11.85 5.99
N PRO A 246 -33.49 -13.16 5.77
CA PRO A 246 -33.63 -13.72 4.44
C PRO A 246 -34.95 -13.26 3.80
N ILE A 247 -34.89 -12.97 2.50
CA ILE A 247 -36.06 -12.49 1.74
C ILE A 247 -37.07 -13.63 1.52
N ILE A 248 -36.58 -14.87 1.36
CA ILE A 248 -37.42 -16.06 1.18
C ILE A 248 -37.82 -16.62 2.55
N ARG A 249 -39.12 -16.62 2.83
CA ARG A 249 -39.69 -17.17 4.06
C ARG A 249 -40.00 -18.67 3.91
N ASN A 250 -39.26 -19.51 4.60
CA ASN A 250 -39.43 -20.96 4.75
C ASN A 250 -39.26 -21.31 6.25
N GLU A 251 -39.41 -22.58 6.62
CA GLU A 251 -39.30 -22.99 8.04
C GLU A 251 -37.92 -22.71 8.65
N TYR A 252 -36.85 -22.82 7.86
CA TYR A 252 -35.48 -22.49 8.29
C TYR A 252 -35.28 -20.98 8.50
N SER A 253 -35.93 -20.12 7.72
CA SER A 253 -35.81 -18.67 7.93
C SER A 253 -36.60 -18.14 9.10
N ARG A 254 -37.66 -18.83 9.57
CA ARG A 254 -38.36 -18.46 10.81
C ARG A 254 -37.49 -18.63 12.04
N SER A 255 -36.80 -19.77 12.17
CA SER A 255 -35.89 -20.00 13.31
C SER A 255 -34.69 -19.05 13.27
N TYR A 256 -34.19 -18.72 12.07
CA TYR A 256 -33.16 -17.69 11.91
C TYR A 256 -33.67 -16.28 12.27
N GLU A 257 -34.91 -15.92 11.90
CA GLU A 257 -35.53 -14.64 12.28
C GLU A 257 -35.72 -14.53 13.80
N GLU A 258 -36.24 -15.57 14.46
CA GLU A 258 -36.35 -15.62 15.92
C GLU A 258 -34.99 -15.50 16.60
N PHE A 259 -33.96 -16.16 16.07
CA PHE A 259 -32.60 -16.03 16.58
C PHE A 259 -32.09 -14.59 16.44
N VAL A 260 -32.10 -14.02 15.22
CA VAL A 260 -31.58 -12.67 14.94
C VAL A 260 -32.32 -11.60 15.75
N LEU A 261 -33.64 -11.77 15.95
CA LEU A 261 -34.48 -10.79 16.63
C LEU A 261 -34.57 -10.98 18.17
N SER A 262 -33.94 -12.02 18.73
CA SER A 262 -33.94 -12.27 20.17
C SER A 262 -33.14 -11.21 20.96
N GLU A 263 -33.61 -10.87 22.18
CA GLU A 263 -32.93 -9.88 23.04
C GLU A 263 -31.48 -10.26 23.38
N GLU A 264 -31.15 -11.55 23.38
CA GLU A 264 -29.78 -12.03 23.65
C GLU A 264 -28.79 -11.73 22.51
N ASN A 265 -29.31 -11.51 21.29
CA ASN A 265 -28.55 -11.15 20.10
C ASN A 265 -28.71 -9.67 19.73
N MET A 266 -29.42 -8.89 20.54
CA MET A 266 -29.59 -7.46 20.33
C MET A 266 -28.47 -6.66 20.96
N PRO A 267 -27.98 -5.60 20.28
CA PRO A 267 -26.97 -4.71 20.84
C PRO A 267 -27.48 -4.00 22.09
N THR A 268 -26.59 -3.89 23.08
CA THR A 268 -26.74 -3.14 24.32
C THR A 268 -25.83 -1.91 24.33
N ASP A 269 -24.66 -2.02 23.69
CA ASP A 269 -23.72 -0.93 23.51
C ASP A 269 -23.18 -0.93 22.06
N LEU A 270 -22.85 0.26 21.56
CA LEU A 270 -22.20 0.47 20.27
C LEU A 270 -20.91 1.26 20.45
N LEU A 271 -19.89 0.90 19.67
CA LEU A 271 -18.68 1.67 19.46
C LEU A 271 -18.40 1.74 17.95
N LEU A 272 -18.37 2.95 17.40
CA LEU A 272 -17.98 3.24 16.03
C LEU A 272 -16.57 3.81 16.05
N VAL A 273 -15.65 3.19 15.31
CA VAL A 273 -14.28 3.66 15.07
C VAL A 273 -14.19 4.08 13.60
N LEU A 274 -13.64 5.26 13.34
CA LEU A 274 -13.57 5.89 12.02
C LEU A 274 -12.17 6.43 11.74
N GLY A 275 -11.63 6.09 10.58
CA GLY A 275 -10.39 6.64 10.07
C GLY A 275 -10.50 7.00 8.60
N ALA A 276 -9.55 7.79 8.11
CA ALA A 276 -9.42 8.07 6.69
C ALA A 276 -7.96 7.89 6.25
N ARG A 277 -7.76 7.31 5.07
CA ARG A 277 -6.44 7.24 4.47
C ARG A 277 -6.03 8.59 3.92
N GLN A 278 -4.93 9.14 4.42
CA GLN A 278 -4.40 10.43 3.97
C GLN A 278 -4.16 10.53 2.45
N VAL A 279 -3.93 9.40 1.77
CA VAL A 279 -3.52 9.36 0.36
C VAL A 279 -4.68 9.72 -0.56
N ASN A 280 -5.82 9.07 -0.34
CA ASN A 280 -6.97 9.06 -1.25
C ASN A 280 -8.28 9.42 -0.54
N GLY A 281 -8.25 9.78 0.74
CA GLY A 281 -9.46 10.08 1.52
C GLY A 281 -10.36 8.87 1.77
N GLU A 282 -9.87 7.66 1.53
CA GLU A 282 -10.66 6.43 1.71
C GLU A 282 -11.04 6.25 3.17
N LEU A 283 -12.35 6.24 3.42
CA LEU A 283 -12.92 6.08 4.76
C LEU A 283 -12.89 4.61 5.18
N GLN A 284 -12.43 4.39 6.40
CA GLN A 284 -12.39 3.10 7.04
C GLN A 284 -13.22 3.18 8.32
N TYR A 285 -13.99 2.14 8.60
CA TYR A 285 -14.70 2.04 9.87
C TYR A 285 -14.65 0.64 10.47
N ALA A 286 -14.81 0.60 11.79
CA ALA A 286 -15.16 -0.59 12.54
C ALA A 286 -16.34 -0.26 13.44
N LEU A 287 -17.43 -1.01 13.30
CA LEU A 287 -18.61 -0.92 14.16
C LEU A 287 -18.65 -2.13 15.08
N VAL A 288 -18.42 -1.90 16.36
CA VAL A 288 -18.49 -2.90 17.42
C VAL A 288 -19.86 -2.82 18.08
N GLN A 289 -20.56 -3.96 18.11
CA GLN A 289 -21.87 -4.13 18.73
C GLN A 289 -21.73 -5.12 19.89
N LYS A 290 -21.96 -4.67 21.11
CA LYS A 290 -21.91 -5.52 22.30
C LYS A 290 -23.30 -6.05 22.61
N MET A 291 -23.43 -7.36 22.67
CA MET A 291 -24.66 -8.09 22.99
C MET A 291 -24.51 -8.74 24.38
N PRO A 292 -25.61 -9.16 25.04
CA PRO A 292 -25.54 -9.84 26.33
C PRO A 292 -24.63 -11.08 26.35
N ARG A 293 -24.57 -11.83 25.25
CA ARG A 293 -23.79 -13.07 25.13
C ARG A 293 -22.47 -12.94 24.37
N GLY A 294 -22.09 -11.73 23.93
CA GLY A 294 -20.86 -11.58 23.16
C GLY A 294 -20.74 -10.25 22.43
N ILE A 295 -19.82 -10.21 21.48
CA ILE A 295 -19.51 -9.01 20.70
C ILE A 295 -19.54 -9.37 19.23
N SER A 296 -20.18 -8.52 18.43
CA SER A 296 -20.11 -8.56 16.97
C SER A 296 -19.30 -7.34 16.51
N MET A 297 -18.46 -7.52 15.50
CA MET A 297 -17.79 -6.40 14.84
C MET A 297 -17.99 -6.50 13.34
N GLU A 298 -18.43 -5.40 12.76
CA GLU A 298 -18.49 -5.18 11.33
C GLU A 298 -17.38 -4.20 10.94
N ARG A 299 -16.68 -4.51 9.85
CA ARG A 299 -15.60 -3.66 9.34
C ARG A 299 -15.74 -3.59 7.83
N MET A 300 -15.68 -2.39 7.29
CA MET A 300 -15.62 -2.19 5.86
C MET A 300 -14.73 -1.00 5.54
N VAL A 301 -14.11 -1.09 4.37
CA VAL A 301 -13.53 0.06 3.70
C VAL A 301 -14.64 0.61 2.82
N MET A 302 -15.07 1.84 3.05
CA MET A 302 -16.09 2.43 2.19
C MET A 302 -15.42 2.74 0.85
N PRO A 303 -15.88 2.15 -0.27
CA PRO A 303 -15.22 2.33 -1.56
C PRO A 303 -15.43 3.77 -2.02
N THR A 304 -14.44 4.64 -1.82
CA THR A 304 -14.48 6.02 -2.30
C THR A 304 -13.77 6.20 -3.63
N VAL A 305 -12.95 5.24 -4.08
CA VAL A 305 -12.57 4.89 -5.48
C VAL A 305 -11.28 4.08 -5.59
N SER A 306 -11.22 3.25 -6.63
CA SER A 306 -10.04 2.98 -7.48
C SER A 306 -8.68 3.60 -7.08
N LEU A 307 -7.75 2.87 -6.43
CA LEU A 307 -6.34 3.30 -6.31
C LEU A 307 -5.63 3.51 -7.67
N TYR A 308 -6.32 3.22 -8.78
CA TYR A 308 -5.82 3.25 -10.15
C TYR A 308 -6.43 4.37 -11.02
N GLU A 309 -7.00 5.42 -10.41
CA GLU A 309 -7.39 6.60 -11.21
C GLU A 309 -6.20 7.17 -11.98
N PRO A 310 -6.43 7.65 -13.23
CA PRO A 310 -5.37 8.18 -14.06
C PRO A 310 -4.64 9.34 -13.34
N PRO A 311 -3.33 9.50 -13.57
CA PRO A 311 -2.55 10.53 -12.91
C PRO A 311 -3.21 11.90 -13.11
N VAL A 312 -3.36 12.65 -12.02
CA VAL A 312 -3.88 14.02 -12.05
C VAL A 312 -3.08 14.80 -13.10
N GLU A 313 -3.76 15.44 -14.05
CA GLU A 313 -3.10 16.27 -15.05
C GLU A 313 -2.54 17.51 -14.36
N THR A 314 -1.23 17.46 -14.09
CA THR A 314 -0.47 18.46 -13.34
C THR A 314 0.63 19.02 -14.23
N ALA A 315 1.19 20.17 -13.86
CA ALA A 315 2.35 20.72 -14.56
C ALA A 315 3.52 19.72 -14.62
N LEU A 316 3.65 18.88 -13.58
CA LEU A 316 4.63 17.80 -13.54
C LEU A 316 4.39 16.72 -14.61
N ALA A 317 3.16 16.24 -14.73
CA ALA A 317 2.80 15.23 -15.74
C ALA A 317 2.99 15.79 -17.16
N ALA A 318 2.64 17.06 -17.38
CA ALA A 318 2.85 17.75 -18.64
C ALA A 318 4.34 17.87 -18.99
N HIS A 319 5.19 18.23 -18.02
CA HIS A 319 6.64 18.29 -18.20
C HIS A 319 7.22 16.95 -18.68
N TRP A 320 6.91 15.85 -18.00
CA TRP A 320 7.45 14.54 -18.38
C TRP A 320 6.92 14.01 -19.71
N ARG A 321 5.66 14.34 -20.04
CA ARG A 321 5.07 14.02 -21.35
C ARG A 321 5.76 14.78 -22.49
N GLN A 322 6.22 16.00 -22.24
CA GLN A 322 7.02 16.77 -23.21
C GLN A 322 8.48 16.31 -23.27
N TRP A 323 9.03 15.83 -22.15
CA TRP A 323 10.42 15.37 -22.05
C TRP A 323 10.68 14.04 -22.76
N GLN A 324 9.72 13.10 -22.73
CA GLN A 324 9.92 11.76 -23.29
C GLN A 324 10.25 11.79 -24.80
N THR A 325 11.02 10.80 -25.27
CA THR A 325 11.25 10.64 -26.72
C THR A 325 9.94 10.24 -27.41
N ALA A 326 9.59 10.93 -28.50
CA ALA A 326 8.40 10.61 -29.28
C ALA A 326 8.44 9.16 -29.78
N GLY A 327 7.31 8.45 -29.69
CA GLY A 327 7.25 7.01 -29.98
C GLY A 327 7.62 6.65 -31.43
N ASP A 328 7.49 7.59 -32.35
CA ASP A 328 7.81 7.52 -33.78
C ASP A 328 9.20 8.10 -34.13
N ALA A 329 9.96 8.61 -33.15
CA ALA A 329 11.30 9.15 -33.37
C ALA A 329 12.24 8.08 -33.95
N ARG A 330 13.01 8.43 -34.98
CA ARG A 330 13.99 7.55 -35.62
C ARG A 330 15.39 7.86 -35.08
N LEU A 331 15.78 7.16 -34.01
CA LEU A 331 17.07 7.32 -33.35
C LEU A 331 17.83 5.99 -33.41
N PRO A 332 19.14 5.97 -33.74
CA PRO A 332 19.91 4.74 -33.92
C PRO A 332 19.83 3.77 -32.73
N LEU A 333 19.85 4.29 -31.49
CA LEU A 333 19.77 3.49 -30.27
C LEU A 333 18.46 2.69 -30.19
N LEU A 334 17.35 3.21 -30.72
CA LEU A 334 16.05 2.54 -30.65
C LEU A 334 15.96 1.31 -31.55
N ASP A 335 16.82 1.23 -32.57
CA ASP A 335 16.88 0.12 -33.51
C ASP A 335 17.92 -0.94 -33.08
N THR A 336 18.60 -0.74 -31.94
CA THR A 336 19.52 -1.71 -31.34
C THR A 336 18.80 -3.04 -31.05
N PRO A 337 19.33 -4.19 -31.49
CA PRO A 337 18.74 -5.48 -31.21
C PRO A 337 18.93 -5.86 -29.74
N VAL A 338 17.86 -6.37 -29.12
CA VAL A 338 17.90 -6.90 -27.76
C VAL A 338 18.02 -8.43 -27.86
N ARG A 339 19.11 -9.00 -27.34
CA ARG A 339 19.34 -10.45 -27.37
C ARG A 339 18.22 -11.19 -26.62
N ALA A 340 17.82 -12.37 -27.10
CA ALA A 340 16.83 -13.23 -26.45
C ALA A 340 17.28 -13.64 -25.04
N GLN A 341 16.31 -13.80 -24.14
CA GLN A 341 16.55 -14.41 -22.83
C GLN A 341 16.49 -15.94 -22.96
N ARG A 342 17.63 -16.62 -22.77
CA ARG A 342 17.73 -18.09 -22.92
C ARG A 342 17.35 -18.86 -21.66
N GLU A 343 17.54 -18.27 -20.48
CA GLU A 343 17.20 -18.87 -19.19
C GLU A 343 16.19 -17.98 -18.46
N GLU A 344 15.21 -18.62 -17.82
CA GLU A 344 14.25 -17.92 -16.96
C GLU A 344 14.99 -17.39 -15.73
N GLU A 345 15.17 -16.06 -15.68
CA GLU A 345 15.86 -15.43 -14.56
C GLU A 345 14.93 -15.48 -13.35
N LYS A 346 15.44 -16.02 -12.24
CA LYS A 346 14.66 -16.09 -11.00
C LYS A 346 14.61 -14.71 -10.37
N SER A 347 13.43 -14.28 -9.94
CA SER A 347 13.30 -13.07 -9.13
C SER A 347 14.20 -13.19 -7.90
N PRO A 348 14.97 -12.14 -7.55
CA PRO A 348 15.74 -12.12 -6.31
C PRO A 348 14.85 -11.88 -5.09
N TYR A 349 13.57 -11.60 -5.27
CA TYR A 349 12.61 -11.34 -4.19
C TYR A 349 11.83 -12.61 -3.88
N PRO A 350 11.49 -12.87 -2.61
CA PRO A 350 10.63 -13.99 -2.26
C PRO A 350 9.31 -13.85 -3.02
N ASN A 351 8.81 -14.95 -3.58
CA ASN A 351 7.50 -14.95 -4.23
C ASN A 351 6.46 -14.35 -3.26
N ASN A 352 5.62 -13.46 -3.76
CA ASN A 352 4.47 -12.96 -3.02
C ASN A 352 3.24 -13.76 -3.50
N ALA A 353 2.48 -14.34 -2.58
CA ALA A 353 1.29 -15.15 -2.90
C ALA A 353 0.27 -14.39 -3.76
N TYR A 354 0.21 -13.07 -3.59
CA TYR A 354 -0.71 -12.20 -4.29
C TYR A 354 -0.22 -11.79 -5.68
N LEU A 355 1.00 -12.16 -6.07
CA LEU A 355 1.61 -11.82 -7.35
C LEU A 355 2.01 -13.11 -8.09
N PRO A 356 1.13 -13.66 -8.96
CA PRO A 356 1.37 -14.92 -9.67
C PRO A 356 2.49 -14.84 -10.74
N HIS A 357 3.13 -13.68 -10.92
CA HIS A 357 4.23 -13.47 -11.86
C HIS A 357 5.55 -13.20 -11.11
N ILE A 358 6.66 -13.73 -11.65
CA ILE A 358 8.02 -13.50 -11.17
C ILE A 358 8.26 -11.99 -11.07
N PRO A 359 8.32 -11.39 -9.86
CA PRO A 359 8.23 -9.94 -9.76
C PRO A 359 9.63 -9.33 -9.92
N PHE A 360 9.80 -8.43 -10.89
CA PHE A 360 11.03 -7.65 -11.10
C PHE A 360 10.77 -6.18 -10.80
N THR A 361 11.81 -5.43 -10.44
CA THR A 361 11.74 -3.95 -10.39
C THR A 361 12.21 -3.34 -11.70
N LEU A 362 11.96 -2.04 -11.93
CA LEU A 362 12.55 -1.34 -13.08
C LEU A 362 14.08 -1.43 -13.10
N ALA A 363 14.70 -1.45 -11.92
CA ALA A 363 16.15 -1.59 -11.78
C ALA A 363 16.64 -2.96 -12.27
N ASP A 364 15.89 -4.02 -12.01
CA ASP A 364 16.20 -5.37 -12.50
C ASP A 364 16.01 -5.46 -14.01
N LEU A 365 14.92 -4.88 -14.53
CA LEU A 365 14.66 -4.82 -15.98
C LEU A 365 15.74 -3.99 -16.73
N ALA A 366 16.19 -2.89 -16.15
CA ALA A 366 17.28 -2.07 -16.69
C ALA A 366 18.61 -2.81 -16.68
N GLU A 367 18.92 -3.57 -15.62
CA GLU A 367 20.12 -4.42 -15.55
C GLU A 367 20.08 -5.49 -16.66
N GLN A 368 18.96 -6.18 -16.81
CA GLN A 368 18.76 -7.17 -17.87
C GLN A 368 18.94 -6.55 -19.25
N LEU A 369 18.34 -5.38 -19.49
CA LEU A 369 18.44 -4.68 -20.76
C LEU A 369 19.88 -4.27 -21.07
N SER A 370 20.61 -3.71 -20.10
CA SER A 370 22.01 -3.32 -20.29
C SER A 370 22.88 -4.53 -20.66
N LYS A 371 22.66 -5.70 -20.04
CA LYS A 371 23.38 -6.94 -20.38
C LYS A 371 23.04 -7.48 -21.77
N ARG A 372 21.77 -7.33 -22.20
CA ARG A 372 21.25 -7.93 -23.44
C ARG A 372 21.45 -7.07 -24.68
N ALA A 373 21.52 -5.76 -24.52
CA ALA A 373 21.61 -4.79 -25.60
C ALA A 373 22.88 -3.91 -25.54
N GLU A 374 23.68 -4.02 -24.47
CA GLU A 374 24.90 -3.23 -24.25
C GLU A 374 24.65 -1.71 -24.30
N VAL A 375 23.45 -1.30 -23.87
CA VAL A 375 23.01 0.10 -23.85
C VAL A 375 23.42 0.79 -22.55
N ASN A 376 23.83 2.06 -22.65
CA ASN A 376 24.05 2.93 -21.50
C ASN A 376 22.70 3.34 -20.90
N ILE A 377 22.51 3.17 -19.59
CA ILE A 377 21.23 3.42 -18.92
C ILE A 377 21.43 4.26 -17.68
N VAL A 378 20.59 5.28 -17.51
CA VAL A 378 20.40 6.01 -16.25
C VAL A 378 18.90 6.04 -15.94
N ALA A 379 18.51 5.47 -14.80
CA ALA A 379 17.10 5.39 -14.41
C ALA A 379 16.91 5.73 -12.93
N ASP A 380 15.72 6.21 -12.56
CA ASP A 380 15.34 6.21 -11.15
C ASP A 380 15.05 4.78 -10.66
N ALA A 381 15.16 4.59 -9.34
CA ALA A 381 15.03 3.27 -8.73
C ALA A 381 14.24 3.34 -7.43
N TYR A 382 13.22 2.48 -7.34
CA TYR A 382 12.36 2.36 -6.16
C TYR A 382 12.13 0.87 -5.88
N ARG A 383 11.84 0.52 -4.63
CA ARG A 383 11.60 -0.87 -4.19
C ARG A 383 10.17 -1.32 -4.56
N VAL A 384 9.86 -1.33 -5.86
CA VAL A 384 8.50 -1.51 -6.38
C VAL A 384 8.52 -2.54 -7.49
N PHE A 385 7.58 -3.49 -7.41
CA PHE A 385 7.40 -4.44 -8.49
C PHE A 385 6.85 -3.75 -9.74
N TRP A 386 7.45 -4.09 -10.87
CA TRP A 386 6.95 -3.83 -12.20
C TRP A 386 5.96 -4.97 -12.54
N TYR A 387 4.68 -4.76 -12.24
CA TYR A 387 3.51 -5.62 -12.49
C TYR A 387 3.24 -5.96 -13.97
N THR A 388 4.24 -5.93 -14.83
CA THR A 388 4.18 -6.73 -16.04
C THR A 388 4.61 -8.13 -15.64
N GLY A 389 3.72 -9.13 -15.72
CA GLY A 389 4.23 -10.46 -16.05
C GLY A 389 5.16 -10.25 -17.25
N VAL A 390 6.44 -10.64 -17.12
CA VAL A 390 7.51 -10.34 -18.08
C VAL A 390 6.92 -10.37 -19.48
N PRO A 391 6.71 -9.21 -20.14
CA PRO A 391 5.79 -9.16 -21.26
C PRO A 391 6.29 -10.14 -22.31
N ASP A 392 5.42 -10.85 -23.02
CA ASP A 392 5.84 -11.89 -23.98
C ASP A 392 6.96 -11.39 -24.92
N VAL A 393 6.98 -10.08 -25.20
CA VAL A 393 8.06 -9.40 -25.95
C VAL A 393 9.46 -9.65 -25.38
N VAL A 394 9.64 -9.66 -24.06
CA VAL A 394 10.94 -9.89 -23.39
C VAL A 394 11.42 -11.33 -23.59
N LYS A 395 10.47 -12.26 -23.75
CA LYS A 395 10.69 -13.68 -24.07
C LYS A 395 10.87 -13.94 -25.57
N ARG A 396 10.56 -13.00 -26.47
CA ARG A 396 10.74 -13.19 -27.93
C ARG A 396 12.21 -13.27 -28.31
N GLU A 397 12.50 -14.14 -29.28
CA GLU A 397 13.86 -14.41 -29.76
C GLU A 397 14.54 -13.20 -30.43
N GLN A 398 13.76 -12.30 -31.05
CA GLN A 398 14.28 -11.10 -31.71
C GLN A 398 13.32 -9.93 -31.53
N HIS A 399 13.81 -8.85 -30.94
CA HIS A 399 13.11 -7.56 -30.85
C HIS A 399 14.13 -6.42 -30.72
N THR A 400 13.72 -5.23 -31.13
CA THR A 400 14.49 -3.98 -31.01
C THR A 400 14.28 -3.33 -29.64
N LEU A 401 15.17 -2.41 -29.26
CA LEU A 401 15.01 -1.60 -28.05
C LEU A 401 13.66 -0.86 -28.04
N ARG A 402 13.21 -0.34 -29.18
CA ARG A 402 11.89 0.30 -29.32
C ARG A 402 10.74 -0.63 -28.93
N GLU A 403 10.75 -1.86 -29.44
CA GLU A 403 9.71 -2.85 -29.16
C GLU A 403 9.72 -3.27 -27.70
N TRP A 404 10.92 -3.42 -27.12
CA TRP A 404 11.08 -3.66 -25.69
C TRP A 404 10.46 -2.53 -24.85
N LEU A 405 10.83 -1.27 -25.13
CA LEU A 405 10.33 -0.10 -24.41
C LEU A 405 8.81 0.01 -24.52
N ARG A 406 8.25 -0.15 -25.72
CA ARG A 406 6.79 -0.14 -25.94
C ARG A 406 6.08 -1.26 -25.18
N GLY A 407 6.70 -2.43 -25.03
CA GLY A 407 6.12 -3.54 -24.28
C GLY A 407 6.19 -3.34 -22.77
N VAL A 408 7.32 -2.91 -22.25
CA VAL A 408 7.55 -2.70 -20.80
C VAL A 408 6.75 -1.51 -20.26
N PHE A 409 6.61 -0.44 -21.05
CA PHE A 409 5.90 0.79 -20.67
C PHE A 409 4.45 0.86 -21.22
N ARG A 410 3.87 -0.28 -21.66
CA ARG A 410 2.54 -0.32 -22.31
C ARG A 410 1.37 -0.01 -21.36
N MET A 411 1.48 -0.41 -20.09
CA MET A 411 0.35 -0.46 -19.16
C MET A 411 0.10 0.90 -18.51
N LYS A 412 -1.18 1.32 -18.44
CA LYS A 412 -1.58 2.61 -17.84
C LYS A 412 -1.27 2.68 -16.34
N GLU A 413 -1.40 1.58 -15.60
CA GLU A 413 -1.15 1.57 -14.14
C GLU A 413 0.35 1.58 -13.79
N GLN A 414 1.23 1.35 -14.78
CA GLN A 414 2.69 1.30 -14.63
C GLN A 414 3.41 2.23 -15.61
N ALA A 415 2.73 3.30 -16.01
CA ALA A 415 3.31 4.26 -16.92
C ALA A 415 4.65 4.77 -16.36
N GLY A 416 5.61 4.92 -17.26
CA GLY A 416 6.88 5.53 -16.98
C GLY A 416 7.30 6.34 -18.21
N TRP A 417 8.32 7.14 -18.01
CA TRP A 417 8.87 8.02 -19.03
C TRP A 417 10.21 7.45 -19.46
N TRP A 418 10.50 7.55 -20.74
CA TRP A 418 11.84 7.23 -21.24
C TRP A 418 12.25 8.23 -22.31
N ARG A 419 13.56 8.44 -22.40
CA ARG A 419 14.16 9.34 -23.38
C ARG A 419 15.50 8.79 -23.82
N VAL A 420 15.83 9.00 -25.09
CA VAL A 420 17.15 8.74 -25.64
C VAL A 420 17.90 10.06 -25.75
N GLU A 421 19.06 10.15 -25.11
CA GLU A 421 20.00 11.27 -25.22
C GLU A 421 21.35 10.72 -25.70
N GLY A 422 21.70 10.98 -26.96
CA GLY A 422 22.86 10.36 -27.61
C GLY A 422 22.70 8.83 -27.69
N ASP A 423 23.60 8.10 -27.03
CA ASP A 423 23.58 6.65 -26.89
C ASP A 423 23.18 6.19 -25.46
N THR A 424 22.66 7.11 -24.65
CA THR A 424 22.16 6.82 -23.31
C THR A 424 20.63 6.80 -23.28
N LEU A 425 20.09 5.75 -22.67
CA LEU A 425 18.68 5.61 -22.36
C LEU A 425 18.39 6.12 -20.94
N LEU A 426 17.52 7.10 -20.84
CA LEU A 426 17.01 7.65 -19.59
C LEU A 426 15.63 7.06 -19.31
N MET A 427 15.39 6.60 -18.07
CA MET A 427 14.11 5.97 -17.70
C MET A 427 13.61 6.49 -16.34
N LYS A 428 12.29 6.64 -16.21
CA LYS A 428 11.68 7.20 -15.00
C LYS A 428 10.32 6.60 -14.72
N HIS A 429 9.99 6.35 -13.46
CA HIS A 429 8.61 5.99 -13.08
C HIS A 429 7.68 7.20 -13.24
N ALA A 430 6.46 7.04 -13.77
CA ALA A 430 5.52 8.17 -13.80
C ALA A 430 4.99 8.52 -12.40
N SER A 431 4.86 7.50 -11.55
CA SER A 431 4.43 7.62 -10.15
C SER A 431 5.59 7.89 -9.18
N TYR A 432 6.75 8.33 -9.68
CA TYR A 432 7.93 8.58 -8.86
C TYR A 432 7.67 9.50 -7.65
N PRO A 433 6.78 10.53 -7.68
CA PRO A 433 6.59 11.37 -6.50
C PRO A 433 6.01 10.53 -5.34
N LEU A 434 5.02 9.68 -5.61
CA LEU A 434 4.49 8.78 -4.58
C LEU A 434 5.55 7.80 -4.11
N TYR A 435 6.33 7.25 -5.05
CA TYR A 435 7.33 6.24 -4.73
C TYR A 435 8.41 6.80 -3.83
N ARG A 436 8.89 8.02 -4.12
CA ARG A 436 9.85 8.75 -3.30
C ARG A 436 9.33 9.01 -1.88
N ARG A 437 8.05 9.37 -1.70
CA ARG A 437 7.44 9.60 -0.38
C ARG A 437 7.20 8.35 0.44
N THR A 438 7.14 7.19 -0.21
CA THR A 438 6.85 5.89 0.42
C THR A 438 8.05 4.97 0.34
N GLU A 439 9.22 5.48 -0.03
CA GLU A 439 10.41 4.68 -0.16
C GLU A 439 10.96 4.34 1.23
N LEU A 440 11.27 3.07 1.44
CA LEU A 440 11.83 2.61 2.70
C LEU A 440 13.23 3.21 2.91
N PRO A 441 13.67 3.43 4.16
CA PRO A 441 15.04 3.86 4.45
C PRO A 441 16.03 2.80 3.94
N GLU A 442 16.75 3.11 2.85
CA GLU A 442 17.51 2.08 2.12
C GLU A 442 18.63 1.48 2.97
N SER A 443 19.26 2.28 3.85
CA SER A 443 20.29 1.80 4.77
C SER A 443 19.77 0.71 5.71
N THR A 444 18.59 0.92 6.30
CA THR A 444 17.93 -0.07 7.15
C THR A 444 17.51 -1.29 6.33
N VAL A 445 16.91 -1.10 5.16
CA VAL A 445 16.51 -2.23 4.29
C VAL A 445 17.71 -3.10 3.93
N ARG A 446 18.82 -2.51 3.47
CA ARG A 446 20.04 -3.25 3.11
C ARG A 446 20.63 -4.02 4.30
N GLU A 447 20.58 -3.45 5.50
CA GLU A 447 21.00 -4.15 6.72
C GLU A 447 20.17 -5.40 6.98
N LEU A 448 18.84 -5.30 6.84
CA LEU A 448 17.93 -6.43 7.05
C LEU A 448 18.02 -7.46 5.93
N GLU A 449 18.17 -7.04 4.68
CA GLU A 449 18.42 -7.94 3.54
C GLU A 449 19.72 -8.72 3.75
N ARG A 450 20.80 -8.06 4.17
CA ARG A 450 22.06 -8.74 4.49
C ARG A 450 21.86 -9.75 5.62
N LYS A 451 21.16 -9.36 6.69
CA LYS A 451 20.87 -10.25 7.83
C LYS A 451 20.07 -11.49 7.39
N ALA A 452 19.04 -11.30 6.56
CA ALA A 452 18.24 -12.39 6.01
C ALA A 452 19.07 -13.31 5.08
N GLN A 453 19.92 -12.73 4.21
CA GLN A 453 20.81 -13.48 3.33
C GLN A 453 21.87 -14.29 4.09
N GLU A 454 22.34 -13.78 5.24
CA GLU A 454 23.21 -14.50 6.17
C GLU A 454 22.47 -15.60 6.96
N GLY A 455 21.17 -15.80 6.72
CA GLY A 455 20.33 -16.78 7.41
C GLY A 455 20.05 -16.43 8.88
N ARG A 456 20.31 -15.18 9.30
CA ARG A 456 20.06 -14.70 10.65
C ARG A 456 18.58 -14.32 10.80
N PRO A 457 17.91 -14.69 11.91
CA PRO A 457 16.50 -14.38 12.11
C PRO A 457 16.28 -12.87 12.22
N LEU A 458 15.23 -12.38 11.55
CA LEU A 458 14.70 -11.04 11.77
C LEU A 458 13.79 -11.06 13.02
N THR A 459 13.96 -10.08 13.88
CA THR A 459 13.35 -9.95 15.20
C THR A 459 12.31 -8.82 15.21
N LEU A 460 11.48 -8.75 16.27
CA LEU A 460 10.56 -7.62 16.45
C LEU A 460 11.26 -6.25 16.36
N ASP A 461 12.46 -6.13 16.94
CA ASP A 461 13.21 -4.87 16.91
C ASP A 461 13.67 -4.48 15.50
N ASP A 462 14.01 -5.45 14.65
CA ASP A 462 14.38 -5.21 13.26
C ASP A 462 13.20 -4.62 12.47
N TYR A 463 12.01 -5.20 12.62
CA TYR A 463 10.80 -4.70 11.98
C TYR A 463 10.35 -3.36 12.58
N ALA A 464 10.46 -3.19 13.88
CA ALA A 464 10.10 -1.95 14.57
C ALA A 464 10.97 -0.76 14.14
N LYS A 465 12.26 -1.01 13.84
CA LYS A 465 13.15 0.01 13.27
C LYS A 465 12.62 0.53 11.93
N LEU A 466 12.11 -0.34 11.06
CA LEU A 466 11.44 0.10 9.82
C LEU A 466 10.07 0.72 10.10
N ALA A 467 9.29 0.17 11.03
CA ALA A 467 7.96 0.66 11.35
C ALA A 467 7.97 2.11 11.88
N SER A 468 9.03 2.52 12.57
CA SER A 468 9.17 3.91 13.04
C SER A 468 9.21 4.97 11.92
N THR A 469 9.52 4.57 10.67
CA THR A 469 9.47 5.45 9.50
C THR A 469 8.24 5.20 8.62
N PHE A 470 7.44 4.17 8.91
CA PHE A 470 6.22 3.87 8.19
C PHE A 470 5.15 4.92 8.47
N THR A 471 4.30 5.14 7.48
CA THR A 471 3.10 5.98 7.57
C THR A 471 1.96 5.27 6.86
N SER A 472 0.73 5.75 7.00
CA SER A 472 -0.41 5.19 6.26
C SER A 472 -0.24 5.24 4.74
N LEU A 473 0.60 6.14 4.22
CA LEU A 473 0.96 6.17 2.79
C LEU A 473 1.65 4.87 2.33
N HIS A 474 2.37 4.20 3.25
CA HIS A 474 3.16 3.01 2.93
C HIS A 474 2.30 1.74 2.82
N GLU A 475 1.08 1.72 3.37
CA GLU A 475 0.16 0.57 3.39
C GLU A 475 -0.30 0.14 1.99
N LEU A 476 -0.29 1.08 1.04
CA LEU A 476 -0.87 0.87 -0.30
C LEU A 476 0.08 0.14 -1.26
N ARG A 477 1.19 -0.40 -0.77
CA ARG A 477 2.32 -0.81 -1.62
C ARG A 477 2.87 -2.17 -1.25
N ASN A 478 3.24 -2.91 -2.28
CA ASN A 478 4.11 -4.07 -2.18
C ASN A 478 5.56 -3.63 -2.39
N TYR A 479 6.42 -3.94 -1.42
CA TYR A 479 7.84 -3.59 -1.48
C TYR A 479 8.68 -4.75 -2.02
N ALA A 480 9.57 -4.44 -2.95
CA ALA A 480 10.54 -5.37 -3.51
C ALA A 480 11.76 -5.51 -2.59
N VAL A 481 11.64 -6.33 -1.55
CA VAL A 481 12.70 -6.62 -0.57
C VAL A 481 13.01 -8.11 -0.51
N ARG A 482 14.21 -8.46 -0.05
CA ARG A 482 14.70 -9.86 -0.01
C ARG A 482 14.43 -10.58 1.33
N PHE A 483 13.45 -10.12 2.08
CA PHE A 483 12.99 -10.72 3.32
C PHE A 483 11.46 -10.65 3.39
N ASP A 484 10.84 -11.36 4.34
CA ASP A 484 9.40 -11.32 4.51
C ASP A 484 8.94 -9.95 5.02
N ILE A 485 8.31 -9.15 4.16
CA ILE A 485 7.84 -7.81 4.52
C ILE A 485 6.43 -7.82 5.13
N GLN A 486 5.72 -8.95 5.09
CA GLN A 486 4.31 -9.02 5.50
C GLN A 486 4.09 -8.62 6.97
N PRO A 487 4.94 -8.98 7.95
CA PRO A 487 4.78 -8.52 9.32
C PRO A 487 4.75 -6.99 9.42
N LEU A 488 5.59 -6.31 8.63
CA LEU A 488 5.61 -4.85 8.59
C LEU A 488 4.34 -4.29 7.96
N ILE A 489 3.94 -4.78 6.79
CA ILE A 489 2.76 -4.25 6.07
C ILE A 489 1.48 -4.40 6.90
N HIS A 490 1.27 -5.55 7.52
CA HIS A 490 0.01 -5.85 8.21
C HIS A 490 -0.03 -5.33 9.65
N GLN A 491 1.13 -5.23 10.31
CA GLN A 491 1.20 -4.98 11.75
C GLN A 491 2.01 -3.72 12.10
N TYR A 492 2.26 -2.81 11.14
CA TYR A 492 3.05 -1.60 11.41
C TYR A 492 2.54 -0.76 12.60
N PRO A 493 1.23 -0.62 12.91
CA PRO A 493 0.82 0.20 14.06
C PRO A 493 1.30 -0.41 15.38
N HIS A 494 1.36 -1.74 15.47
CA HIS A 494 1.84 -2.48 16.64
C HIS A 494 3.36 -2.45 16.73
N LEU A 495 4.04 -2.56 15.58
CA LEU A 495 5.50 -2.42 15.50
C LEU A 495 5.96 -0.98 15.80
N GLN A 496 5.14 0.02 15.47
CA GLN A 496 5.36 1.42 15.87
C GLN A 496 5.22 1.61 17.37
N PHE A 497 4.21 0.99 17.99
CA PHE A 497 4.08 1.00 19.43
C PHE A 497 5.28 0.31 20.09
N TRP A 498 5.68 -0.86 19.60
CA TRP A 498 6.89 -1.54 20.05
C TRP A 498 8.13 -0.65 19.92
N ALA A 499 8.30 0.04 18.79
CA ALA A 499 9.39 0.99 18.56
C ALA A 499 9.40 2.15 19.56
N ALA A 500 8.23 2.61 20.00
CA ALA A 500 8.09 3.69 20.97
C ALA A 500 8.46 3.28 22.41
N LEU A 501 8.43 1.97 22.73
CA LEU A 501 8.86 1.45 24.03
C LEU A 501 10.39 1.53 24.15
N ASN A 502 10.87 1.85 25.35
CA ASN A 502 12.30 1.78 25.66
C ASN A 502 12.74 0.31 25.89
N PRO A 503 14.06 0.01 25.88
CA PRO A 503 14.55 -1.37 26.02
C PRO A 503 14.08 -2.08 27.31
N VAL A 504 13.96 -1.35 28.42
CA VAL A 504 13.49 -1.91 29.71
C VAL A 504 12.01 -2.29 29.64
N GLN A 505 11.18 -1.42 29.06
CA GLN A 505 9.75 -1.68 28.87
C GLN A 505 9.52 -2.89 27.95
N ARG A 506 10.28 -3.02 26.85
CA ARG A 506 10.20 -4.19 25.96
C ARG A 506 10.57 -5.49 26.67
N ALA A 507 11.67 -5.49 27.41
CA ALA A 507 12.12 -6.65 28.17
C ALA A 507 11.11 -7.05 29.26
N ASN A 508 10.48 -6.06 29.92
CA ASN A 508 9.44 -6.31 30.91
C ASN A 508 8.16 -6.87 30.28
N LEU A 509 7.73 -6.34 29.14
CA LEU A 509 6.56 -6.83 28.42
C LEU A 509 6.76 -8.27 27.93
N LEU A 510 7.92 -8.62 27.38
CA LEU A 510 8.23 -10.00 26.97
C LEU A 510 8.27 -10.99 28.15
N ARG A 511 8.63 -10.51 29.34
CA ARG A 511 8.76 -11.36 30.54
C ARG A 511 7.46 -11.52 31.32
N SER A 512 6.77 -10.42 31.57
CA SER A 512 5.55 -10.37 32.37
C SER A 512 4.29 -10.60 31.55
N GLY A 513 4.38 -10.40 30.23
CA GLY A 513 3.24 -10.43 29.32
C GLY A 513 2.25 -9.29 29.53
N LEU A 514 2.56 -8.27 30.35
CA LEU A 514 1.61 -7.22 30.73
C LEU A 514 2.24 -5.82 30.65
N LEU A 515 1.47 -4.87 30.13
CA LEU A 515 1.81 -3.45 30.11
C LEU A 515 0.56 -2.59 30.31
N THR A 516 0.59 -1.67 31.26
CA THR A 516 -0.52 -0.76 31.56
C THR A 516 -0.14 0.69 31.21
N PRO A 517 -1.09 1.56 30.81
CA PRO A 517 -0.75 2.92 30.38
C PRO A 517 -0.11 3.83 31.43
N ASP A 518 -0.28 3.56 32.72
CA ASP A 518 0.45 4.25 33.80
C ASP A 518 1.97 4.01 33.77
N MET A 519 2.42 2.91 33.15
CA MET A 519 3.83 2.63 32.91
C MET A 519 4.39 3.35 31.67
N LEU A 520 3.57 4.13 30.97
CA LEU A 520 3.89 4.79 29.71
C LEU A 520 3.95 6.30 29.86
N SER A 521 4.90 6.93 29.17
CA SER A 521 4.90 8.39 28.98
C SER A 521 3.71 8.85 28.13
N ALA A 522 3.32 10.12 28.21
CA ALA A 522 2.19 10.64 27.42
C ALA A 522 2.32 10.41 25.90
N PRO A 523 3.50 10.56 25.25
CA PRO A 523 3.67 10.16 23.85
C PRO A 523 3.43 8.67 23.61
N GLN A 524 3.93 7.79 24.49
CA GLN A 524 3.74 6.34 24.37
C GLN A 524 2.28 5.93 24.57
N GLN A 525 1.56 6.57 25.49
CA GLN A 525 0.12 6.34 25.67
C GLN A 525 -0.66 6.68 24.39
N ARG A 526 -0.32 7.78 23.70
CA ARG A 526 -0.92 8.11 22.40
C ARG A 526 -0.67 7.02 21.37
N THR A 527 0.58 6.53 21.27
CA THR A 527 0.91 5.44 20.34
C THR A 527 0.22 4.12 20.72
N PHE A 528 0.05 3.80 22.01
CA PHE A 528 -0.72 2.64 22.48
C PHE A 528 -2.15 2.67 21.93
N TRP A 529 -2.85 3.80 22.08
CA TRP A 529 -4.22 3.95 21.59
C TRP A 529 -4.30 3.94 20.07
N GLN A 530 -3.43 4.69 19.39
CA GLN A 530 -3.36 4.70 17.93
C GLN A 530 -3.10 3.30 17.36
N SER A 531 -2.22 2.53 18.01
CA SER A 531 -1.93 1.16 17.64
C SER A 531 -3.17 0.27 17.69
N ALA A 532 -3.89 0.30 18.81
CA ALA A 532 -5.13 -0.46 18.97
C ALA A 532 -6.21 -0.06 17.96
N TRP A 533 -6.48 1.25 17.83
CA TRP A 533 -7.55 1.75 16.97
C TRP A 533 -7.27 1.55 15.48
N ARG A 534 -6.04 1.80 15.03
CA ARG A 534 -5.66 1.50 13.63
C ARG A 534 -5.63 0.00 13.37
N GLY A 535 -5.24 -0.79 14.36
CA GLY A 535 -5.34 -2.24 14.31
C GLY A 535 -6.77 -2.73 14.06
N MET A 536 -7.77 -2.11 14.71
CA MET A 536 -9.19 -2.42 14.47
C MET A 536 -9.67 -2.04 13.07
N LEU A 537 -9.12 -0.97 12.48
CA LEU A 537 -9.44 -0.54 11.11
C LEU A 537 -8.71 -1.36 10.03
N SER A 538 -7.58 -1.99 10.35
CA SER A 538 -6.79 -2.80 9.41
C SER A 538 -7.56 -4.02 8.92
N SER A 539 -7.41 -4.38 7.64
CA SER A 539 -8.09 -5.51 7.00
C SER A 539 -7.63 -6.91 7.45
N HIS A 540 -6.48 -7.01 8.13
CA HIS A 540 -5.79 -8.29 8.44
C HIS A 540 -6.08 -8.78 9.87
N TYR A 541 -7.36 -8.85 10.23
CA TYR A 541 -7.83 -9.11 11.60
C TYR A 541 -7.84 -10.58 11.98
N HIS A 542 -7.48 -10.87 13.25
CA HIS A 542 -7.52 -12.21 13.85
C HIS A 542 -8.39 -12.22 15.13
N GLY A 543 -9.71 -12.17 14.97
CA GLY A 543 -10.74 -12.62 15.94
C GLY A 543 -10.97 -11.78 17.21
N PHE A 544 -12.24 -11.60 17.61
CA PHE A 544 -12.60 -11.24 19.00
C PHE A 544 -12.72 -12.53 19.80
N GLU A 545 -12.04 -12.60 20.94
CA GLU A 545 -12.25 -13.68 21.91
C GLU A 545 -13.50 -13.37 22.76
N SER A 546 -14.45 -14.31 22.81
CA SER A 546 -15.57 -14.28 23.77
C SER A 546 -15.01 -14.51 25.19
N PRO A 547 -15.50 -13.83 26.24
CA PRO A 547 -14.82 -13.85 27.52
C PRO A 547 -15.10 -15.14 28.30
N GLU A 548 -14.04 -15.89 28.54
CA GLU A 548 -13.80 -16.50 29.86
C GLU A 548 -12.49 -15.92 30.39
N GLU A 549 -12.51 -14.80 31.11
CA GLU A 549 -11.29 -14.30 31.76
C GLU A 549 -11.54 -13.58 33.10
N PRO A 550 -10.55 -13.60 34.01
CA PRO A 550 -10.67 -13.16 35.40
C PRO A 550 -10.76 -11.63 35.52
N ASN A 551 -11.64 -11.16 36.40
CA ASN A 551 -12.02 -9.75 36.56
C ASN A 551 -10.96 -8.83 37.22
N ASP A 552 -9.77 -9.32 37.57
CA ASP A 552 -8.91 -8.64 38.56
C ASP A 552 -7.78 -7.77 37.96
N LEU A 553 -7.53 -7.85 36.64
CA LEU A 553 -6.46 -7.06 36.00
C LEU A 553 -6.94 -5.66 35.57
N PRO A 554 -6.08 -4.62 35.68
CA PRO A 554 -6.45 -3.24 35.36
C PRO A 554 -6.83 -3.07 33.88
N ILE A 555 -7.76 -2.15 33.61
CA ILE A 555 -8.14 -1.69 32.27
C ILE A 555 -7.93 -0.18 32.23
N PRO A 556 -7.28 0.38 31.20
CA PRO A 556 -6.76 -0.29 30.01
C PRO A 556 -5.41 -1.01 30.21
N ARG A 557 -5.11 -2.00 29.37
CA ARG A 557 -3.82 -2.73 29.35
C ARG A 557 -3.55 -3.39 27.98
N LEU A 558 -2.28 -3.76 27.74
CA LEU A 558 -1.84 -4.68 26.70
C LEU A 558 -1.31 -5.94 27.36
N GLU A 559 -1.75 -7.09 26.85
CA GLU A 559 -1.13 -8.37 27.12
C GLU A 559 -0.36 -8.86 25.88
N LEU A 560 0.81 -9.46 26.10
CA LEU A 560 1.66 -10.04 25.07
C LEU A 560 1.98 -11.49 25.43
N SER A 561 1.65 -12.43 24.55
CA SER A 561 2.21 -13.78 24.59
C SER A 561 3.10 -14.03 23.38
N ALA A 562 4.13 -14.85 23.55
CA ALA A 562 5.04 -15.23 22.48
C ALA A 562 5.15 -16.76 22.44
N ASP A 563 4.80 -17.33 21.29
CA ASP A 563 4.84 -18.76 21.04
C ASP A 563 5.75 -19.04 19.85
N ALA A 564 6.44 -20.18 19.87
CA ALA A 564 7.26 -20.61 18.75
C ALA A 564 6.83 -22.00 18.29
N GLY A 565 6.72 -22.18 16.98
CA GLY A 565 6.29 -23.43 16.38
C GLY A 565 6.84 -23.63 14.97
N GLU A 566 6.65 -24.83 14.44
CA GLU A 566 6.91 -25.12 13.04
C GLU A 566 5.67 -24.88 12.20
N GLN A 567 5.87 -24.31 11.01
CA GLN A 567 4.85 -24.09 10.01
C GLN A 567 5.34 -24.65 8.68
N TYR A 568 4.43 -25.20 7.90
CA TYR A 568 4.69 -25.81 6.62
C TYR A 568 3.77 -25.17 5.59
N GLU A 569 4.35 -24.68 4.49
CA GLU A 569 3.62 -23.95 3.46
C GLU A 569 3.76 -24.65 2.12
N ILE A 570 2.63 -24.88 1.45
CA ILE A 570 2.61 -25.20 0.03
C ILE A 570 2.73 -23.88 -0.73
N VAL A 571 3.69 -23.82 -1.65
CA VAL A 571 3.92 -22.67 -2.52
C VAL A 571 3.80 -23.15 -3.98
N SER A 572 2.78 -22.67 -4.67
CA SER A 572 2.64 -22.78 -6.13
C SER A 572 2.23 -21.43 -6.73
N ALA A 573 2.16 -21.34 -8.06
CA ALA A 573 1.68 -20.14 -8.73
C ALA A 573 0.19 -19.87 -8.46
N ARG A 574 -0.60 -20.93 -8.21
CA ARG A 574 -2.06 -20.87 -8.03
C ARG A 574 -2.53 -20.92 -6.59
N MET A 575 -1.70 -21.42 -5.68
CA MET A 575 -2.13 -21.72 -4.33
C MET A 575 -1.03 -21.47 -3.31
N ARG A 576 -1.46 -20.96 -2.16
CA ARG A 576 -0.74 -21.12 -0.91
C ARG A 576 -1.63 -21.67 0.17
N PHE A 577 -1.06 -22.58 0.94
CA PHE A 577 -1.70 -23.13 2.13
C PHE A 577 -0.64 -23.30 3.21
N THR A 578 -0.90 -22.75 4.39
CA THR A 578 -0.04 -22.94 5.57
C THR A 578 -0.73 -23.87 6.55
N GLY A 579 0.00 -24.85 7.08
CA GLY A 579 -0.43 -25.67 8.20
C GLY A 579 0.70 -25.85 9.21
N ASN A 580 0.35 -26.28 10.43
CA ASN A 580 1.33 -26.52 11.50
C ASN A 580 1.79 -28.00 11.56
N ASP A 581 1.34 -28.83 10.62
CA ASP A 581 1.64 -30.26 10.55
C ASP A 581 2.03 -30.62 9.12
N LEU A 582 3.27 -31.10 8.94
CA LEU A 582 3.82 -31.43 7.63
C LEU A 582 3.04 -32.54 6.91
N ASN A 583 2.54 -33.54 7.64
CA ASN A 583 1.82 -34.66 7.04
C ASN A 583 0.46 -34.21 6.51
N ARG A 584 -0.27 -33.38 7.26
CA ARG A 584 -1.52 -32.77 6.79
C ARG A 584 -1.31 -31.86 5.59
N VAL A 585 -0.23 -31.08 5.60
CA VAL A 585 0.13 -30.23 4.46
C VAL A 585 0.47 -31.08 3.23
N ARG A 586 1.22 -32.18 3.37
CA ARG A 586 1.50 -33.12 2.27
C ARG A 586 0.23 -33.80 1.74
N GLU A 587 -0.67 -34.22 2.62
CA GLU A 587 -1.94 -34.83 2.24
C GLU A 587 -2.83 -33.85 1.47
N PHE A 588 -2.95 -32.61 1.97
CA PHE A 588 -3.67 -31.54 1.30
C PHE A 588 -3.06 -31.24 -0.07
N ALA A 589 -1.73 -31.14 -0.18
CA ALA A 589 -1.03 -30.94 -1.45
C ALA A 589 -1.37 -32.05 -2.46
N ARG A 590 -1.30 -33.32 -2.04
CA ARG A 590 -1.66 -34.47 -2.88
C ARG A 590 -3.11 -34.38 -3.37
N GLN A 591 -4.04 -34.07 -2.47
CA GLN A 591 -5.46 -33.93 -2.80
C GLN A 591 -5.68 -32.81 -3.84
N GLN A 592 -5.12 -31.63 -3.61
CA GLN A 592 -5.27 -30.48 -4.52
C GLN A 592 -4.58 -30.73 -5.87
N PHE A 593 -3.45 -31.43 -5.88
CA PHE A 593 -2.78 -31.84 -7.12
C PHE A 593 -3.64 -32.83 -7.93
N THR A 594 -4.20 -33.85 -7.29
CA THR A 594 -5.12 -34.80 -7.95
C THR A 594 -6.38 -34.11 -8.48
N GLN A 595 -6.85 -33.05 -7.82
CA GLN A 595 -8.00 -32.24 -8.25
C GLN A 595 -7.65 -31.22 -9.36
N GLY A 596 -6.38 -31.13 -9.80
CA GLY A 596 -5.92 -30.17 -10.80
C GLY A 596 -5.86 -28.71 -10.31
N ALA A 597 -6.03 -28.49 -9.00
CA ALA A 597 -5.96 -27.17 -8.35
C ALA A 597 -4.52 -26.74 -8.03
N LEU A 598 -3.58 -27.69 -8.01
CA LEU A 598 -2.16 -27.47 -7.75
C LEU A 598 -1.32 -27.76 -9.01
N ASP A 599 -0.39 -26.87 -9.35
CA ASP A 599 0.55 -27.07 -10.46
C ASP A 599 1.63 -28.11 -10.12
N ALA A 600 2.22 -28.75 -11.14
CA ALA A 600 3.20 -29.83 -10.97
C ALA A 600 4.54 -29.39 -10.34
N ASP A 601 4.82 -28.08 -10.33
CA ASP A 601 6.05 -27.47 -9.82
C ASP A 601 5.90 -26.89 -8.40
N TYR A 602 4.84 -27.25 -7.67
CA TYR A 602 4.64 -26.82 -6.30
C TYR A 602 5.80 -27.25 -5.38
N GLN A 603 6.09 -26.42 -4.38
CA GLN A 603 7.07 -26.70 -3.34
C GLN A 603 6.41 -26.72 -1.97
N ILE A 604 6.90 -27.57 -1.07
CA ILE A 604 6.59 -27.47 0.35
C ILE A 604 7.80 -26.87 1.06
N LYS A 605 7.59 -25.80 1.80
CA LYS A 605 8.62 -25.12 2.60
C LYS A 605 8.34 -25.29 4.08
N GLY A 606 9.40 -25.50 4.86
CA GLY A 606 9.33 -25.51 6.32
C GLY A 606 9.74 -24.16 6.88
N TYR A 607 9.08 -23.73 7.94
CA TYR A 607 9.42 -22.50 8.67
C TYR A 607 9.39 -22.75 10.17
N ARG A 608 10.32 -22.12 10.88
CA ARG A 608 10.16 -21.82 12.31
C ARG A 608 9.49 -20.46 12.43
N ALA A 609 8.31 -20.43 13.03
CA ALA A 609 7.53 -19.23 13.25
C ALA A 609 7.59 -18.82 14.72
N GLU A 610 7.86 -17.55 14.98
CA GLU A 610 7.64 -16.90 16.28
C GLU A 610 6.38 -16.04 16.17
N THR A 611 5.35 -16.40 16.92
CA THR A 611 4.06 -15.70 16.94
C THR A 611 3.96 -14.88 18.22
N TYR A 612 3.83 -13.57 18.06
CA TYR A 612 3.58 -12.64 19.14
C TYR A 612 2.10 -12.25 19.11
N THR A 613 1.33 -12.68 20.10
CA THR A 613 -0.10 -12.34 20.22
C THR A 613 -0.25 -11.13 21.13
N LEU A 614 -0.81 -10.04 20.59
CA LEU A 614 -1.07 -8.80 21.31
C LEU A 614 -2.56 -8.71 21.60
N ARG A 615 -2.94 -8.66 22.88
CA ARG A 615 -4.32 -8.47 23.33
C ARG A 615 -4.47 -7.13 24.03
N TYR A 616 -5.19 -6.22 23.40
CA TYR A 616 -5.50 -4.91 23.94
C TYR A 616 -6.82 -4.97 24.69
N PHE A 617 -6.81 -4.61 25.96
CA PHE A 617 -7.99 -4.44 26.80
C PHE A 617 -8.21 -2.94 26.95
N LEU A 618 -9.15 -2.40 26.18
CA LEU A 618 -9.28 -0.96 25.98
C LEU A 618 -10.33 -0.36 26.92
N TYR A 619 -11.42 -1.09 27.13
CA TYR A 619 -12.53 -0.73 28.00
C TYR A 619 -13.25 -2.01 28.47
N PRO A 620 -14.06 -2.01 29.55
CA PRO A 620 -14.91 -3.15 29.89
C PRO A 620 -15.72 -3.67 28.69
N GLY A 621 -15.42 -4.90 28.26
CA GLY A 621 -16.04 -5.53 27.09
C GLY A 621 -15.54 -5.04 25.73
N VAL A 622 -14.50 -4.20 25.67
CA VAL A 622 -13.84 -3.78 24.42
C VAL A 622 -12.41 -4.31 24.43
N ARG A 623 -12.19 -5.36 23.63
CA ARG A 623 -10.90 -6.04 23.49
C ARG A 623 -10.52 -6.13 22.03
N TYR A 624 -9.25 -6.05 21.70
CA TYR A 624 -8.74 -6.19 20.34
C TYR A 624 -7.52 -7.10 20.36
N SER A 625 -7.52 -8.17 19.55
CA SER A 625 -6.41 -9.10 19.44
C SER A 625 -5.80 -9.07 18.05
N THR A 626 -4.48 -9.22 17.98
CA THR A 626 -3.73 -9.36 16.73
C THR A 626 -2.48 -10.19 16.94
N GLN A 627 -1.88 -10.62 15.84
CA GLN A 627 -0.68 -11.45 15.83
C GLN A 627 0.39 -10.89 14.90
N ILE A 628 1.63 -10.86 15.39
CA ILE A 628 2.82 -10.63 14.58
C ILE A 628 3.51 -11.98 14.44
N VAL A 629 3.57 -12.52 13.22
CA VAL A 629 4.20 -13.81 12.94
C VAL A 629 5.51 -13.57 12.21
N LEU A 630 6.63 -13.92 12.84
CA LEU A 630 7.96 -13.82 12.23
C LEU A 630 8.40 -15.21 11.79
N ARG A 631 8.61 -15.40 10.49
CA ARG A 631 8.98 -16.71 9.91
C ARG A 631 10.45 -16.76 9.52
N ARG A 632 11.06 -17.91 9.75
CA ARG A 632 12.39 -18.27 9.25
C ARG A 632 12.31 -19.62 8.54
N GLU A 633 12.76 -19.69 7.29
CA GLU A 633 12.82 -20.95 6.55
C GLU A 633 13.75 -21.95 7.26
N ILE A 634 13.29 -23.19 7.41
CA ILE A 634 14.04 -24.32 7.96
C ILE A 634 14.02 -25.47 6.95
N PRO A 635 15.05 -26.32 6.92
CA PRO A 635 14.99 -27.53 6.11
C PRO A 635 13.81 -28.39 6.55
N LEU A 636 13.14 -29.04 5.59
CA LEU A 636 12.13 -30.03 5.93
C LEU A 636 12.78 -31.18 6.73
N PRO A 637 12.10 -31.72 7.76
CA PRO A 637 12.54 -32.93 8.42
C PRO A 637 12.81 -34.02 7.37
N GLN A 638 14.03 -34.59 7.38
CA GLN A 638 14.32 -35.77 6.57
C GLN A 638 13.41 -36.90 7.04
N GLU A 639 12.79 -37.62 6.10
CA GLU A 639 12.07 -38.84 6.44
C GLU A 639 13.04 -39.78 7.16
N GLN A 640 12.79 -40.06 8.44
CA GLN A 640 13.30 -41.28 9.03
C GLN A 640 12.57 -42.42 8.32
N SER A 641 13.22 -42.93 7.27
CA SER A 641 12.79 -44.13 6.58
C SER A 641 12.72 -45.28 7.59
N ARG A 642 11.51 -45.67 7.95
CA ARG A 642 11.19 -47.00 8.49
C ARG A 642 9.92 -47.51 7.85
#